data_AF-A0A2J6RVR6-F1
#
_entry.id   AF-A0A2J6RVR6-F1
#
_cell.length_a   1.000
_cell.length_b   1.000
_cell.length_c   1.000
_cell.angle_alpha   90.00
_cell.angle_beta   90.00
_cell.angle_gamma   90.00
#
_symmetry.space_group_name_H-M   'P 1'
#
loop_
_entity.id
_entity.type
_entity.pdbx_description
1 polymer ?
#
loop_
_entity_poly.entity_id
_entity_poly.type
_entity_poly.pdbx_seq_one_letter_code
_entity_poly.pdbx_strand_id
1 'polypeptide(L)'
;MVYCGKPSRGCQMCRTRRIKCDETKPTCQQCQKSRRPCPGYKDDFDLVFRNETQATERRARKASTGKKIHPTVTYTSPRTSFSSAPELIIEDGAGALESPSADADVFLGFGPLPALTVPVSVQAPCYFMSNYVITPRHAARGYFDFLMPMLKSESADSPIALAFSAVALASLAGRPAGRGTRWFGDSCLQYTKALRAVNLALQNPTQQLKDSTLASIVMLSFFENMASERGNASAWFSHVEGAVQLVKLRGKKQLRTKIGYSLFVCVRNAMVIQCMASSKPPALGSEWWISDLAKDDIGVFTIKLNLHVAELRHEINIALSTYPRSAENFQKVVNLMKRAQAMEQEYQDWETSLPDEWRPKTVAWVDQIPGGEIAKAEVCPGKVDMYDDVWLANTWNHSRVARLFISGSIVRCAAWICSPVDYRTTPEYAQSVRLCVDLVTDIIAGIPYHLGWRVGSNGTLTTPGDLNSLSTGETFSGPKALGGFFCLWPLFAVNNSDYSSDSQRNWAKGRLNWISENLGMKHAKVLSGFQLRLPSMIIRRDCMLHTPPSAQMIAAAAARGAFSPPTSFSPVSNSTPTSTSNLSSPISVDPRGNTWMPSPSPPLAGQYTLNPLQQREAMQREAWEKERTSLLKKASNSQGDSVERLIRAYLAV
;
A
#
# COMPACT_ATOMS: atom_id res chain seq x y z
N MET A 1 -38.55 21.14 -0.10
CA MET A 1 -37.47 20.66 0.78
C MET A 1 -37.97 20.69 2.21
N VAL A 2 -37.95 19.56 2.93
CA VAL A 2 -38.24 19.54 4.38
C VAL A 2 -36.90 19.44 5.09
N TYR A 3 -36.55 20.46 5.87
CA TYR A 3 -35.32 20.51 6.63
C TYR A 3 -35.40 19.46 7.77
N CYS A 4 -34.67 18.36 7.68
CA CYS A 4 -34.50 17.42 8.78
C CYS A 4 -33.31 17.89 9.63
N GLY A 5 -33.59 18.64 10.71
CA GLY A 5 -32.58 19.00 11.70
C GLY A 5 -31.95 17.77 12.36
N LYS A 6 -30.86 18.00 13.12
CA LYS A 6 -30.12 16.96 13.86
C LYS A 6 -31.09 16.12 14.73
N PRO A 7 -31.06 14.78 14.67
CA PRO A 7 -31.92 13.94 15.49
C PRO A 7 -31.71 14.19 16.99
N SER A 8 -32.79 14.13 17.78
CA SER A 8 -32.72 14.28 19.24
C SER A 8 -31.85 13.19 19.89
N ARG A 9 -30.90 13.62 20.74
CA ARG A 9 -29.95 12.76 21.50
C ARG A 9 -30.56 12.13 22.76
N GLY A 10 -31.81 12.44 23.09
CA GLY A 10 -32.48 11.88 24.26
C GLY A 10 -32.66 10.36 24.18
N CYS A 11 -32.74 9.70 25.35
CA CYS A 11 -32.99 8.26 25.41
C CYS A 11 -34.32 7.89 24.73
N GLN A 12 -34.44 6.64 24.26
CA GLN A 12 -35.60 6.22 23.48
C GLN A 12 -36.92 6.39 24.26
N MET A 13 -36.92 6.13 25.57
CA MET A 13 -38.11 6.28 26.41
C MET A 13 -38.57 7.74 26.52
N CYS A 14 -37.66 8.70 26.71
CA CYS A 14 -37.99 10.12 26.73
C CYS A 14 -38.47 10.63 25.36
N ARG A 15 -37.87 10.13 24.27
CA ARG A 15 -38.29 10.47 22.89
C ARG A 15 -39.70 9.97 22.58
N THR A 16 -40.02 8.72 22.91
CA THR A 16 -41.37 8.16 22.73
C THR A 16 -42.40 8.96 23.54
N ARG A 17 -42.03 9.38 24.75
CA ARG A 17 -42.88 10.21 25.61
C ARG A 17 -42.91 11.69 25.21
N ARG A 18 -42.11 12.11 24.22
CA ARG A 18 -41.95 13.50 23.78
C ARG A 18 -41.63 14.48 24.92
N ILE A 19 -40.84 14.04 25.90
CA ILE A 19 -40.34 14.87 27.01
C ILE A 19 -38.84 15.12 26.85
N LYS A 20 -38.35 16.23 27.40
CA LYS A 20 -36.92 16.57 27.36
C LYS A 20 -36.13 15.57 28.22
N CYS A 21 -35.12 14.95 27.60
CA CYS A 21 -34.19 14.06 28.28
C CYS A 21 -33.02 14.86 28.84
N ASP A 22 -32.53 14.46 30.01
CA ASP A 22 -31.38 15.06 30.70
C ASP A 22 -30.02 14.44 30.28
N GLU A 23 -30.04 13.40 29.43
CA GLU A 23 -28.86 12.77 28.81
C GLU A 23 -27.82 12.16 29.78
N THR A 24 -28.14 12.00 31.06
CA THR A 24 -27.29 11.35 32.07
C THR A 24 -27.11 9.84 31.79
N LYS A 25 -25.88 9.34 31.87
CA LYS A 25 -25.53 7.91 31.62
C LYS A 25 -25.19 7.22 32.95
N PRO A 26 -25.55 5.93 33.15
CA PRO A 26 -26.12 4.99 32.17
C PRO A 26 -27.64 5.10 31.95
N THR A 27 -28.39 5.72 32.85
CA THR A 27 -29.85 5.90 32.76
C THR A 27 -30.23 7.35 33.04
N CYS A 28 -31.24 7.87 32.33
CA CYS A 28 -31.66 9.26 32.52
C CYS A 28 -32.47 9.45 33.81
N GLN A 29 -32.34 10.60 34.46
CA GLN A 29 -33.03 10.87 35.73
C GLN A 29 -34.56 10.88 35.56
N GLN A 30 -35.07 11.22 34.38
CA GLN A 30 -36.52 11.20 34.14
C GLN A 30 -37.10 9.78 34.06
N CYS A 31 -36.36 8.82 33.53
CA CYS A 31 -36.73 7.41 33.58
C CYS A 31 -36.61 6.86 35.00
N GLN A 32 -35.57 7.28 35.74
CA GLN A 32 -35.37 6.86 37.13
C GLN A 32 -36.49 7.36 38.05
N LYS A 33 -36.83 8.66 38.01
CA LYS A 33 -37.91 9.24 38.83
C LYS A 33 -39.28 8.67 38.49
N SER A 34 -39.53 8.34 37.22
CA SER A 34 -40.77 7.69 36.80
C SER A 34 -40.79 6.18 37.03
N ARG A 35 -39.75 5.61 37.65
CA ARG A 35 -39.56 4.16 37.91
C ARG A 35 -39.76 3.30 36.66
N ARG A 36 -39.33 3.81 35.50
CA ARG A 36 -39.42 3.07 34.22
C ARG A 36 -38.04 2.63 33.76
N PRO A 37 -37.90 1.41 33.21
CA PRO A 37 -36.62 0.93 32.70
C PRO A 37 -36.16 1.83 31.55
N CYS A 38 -34.96 2.41 31.69
CA CYS A 38 -34.35 3.23 30.66
C CYS A 38 -33.60 2.31 29.70
N PRO A 39 -33.98 2.23 28.41
CA PRO A 39 -33.31 1.38 27.43
C PRO A 39 -31.92 1.91 27.01
N GLY A 40 -31.44 2.99 27.64
CA GLY A 40 -30.19 3.66 27.28
C GLY A 40 -30.32 4.63 26.10
N TYR A 41 -29.17 5.10 25.62
CA TYR A 41 -29.02 6.03 24.51
C TYR A 41 -28.57 5.26 23.27
N LYS A 42 -29.05 5.65 22.09
CA LYS A 42 -28.50 5.11 20.84
C LYS A 42 -27.05 5.52 20.70
N ASP A 43 -26.23 4.61 20.19
CA ASP A 43 -24.83 4.90 19.87
C ASP A 43 -24.76 5.97 18.76
N ASP A 44 -23.77 6.86 18.83
CA ASP A 44 -23.66 8.00 17.91
C ASP A 44 -23.45 7.52 16.44
N PHE A 45 -23.04 6.26 16.25
CA PHE A 45 -22.90 5.60 14.95
C PHE A 45 -24.23 5.21 14.28
N ASP A 46 -25.29 4.91 15.05
CA ASP A 46 -26.61 4.52 14.53
C ASP A 46 -27.41 5.72 13.97
N LEU A 47 -26.92 6.93 14.19
CA LEU A 47 -27.51 8.18 13.68
C LEU A 47 -27.07 8.52 12.25
N VAL A 48 -26.13 7.76 11.66
CA VAL A 48 -25.54 8.05 10.33
C VAL A 48 -26.06 7.14 9.21
N PHE A 49 -26.76 6.04 9.51
CA PHE A 49 -27.36 5.18 8.49
C PHE A 49 -28.87 5.44 8.31
N ARG A 50 -29.22 6.22 7.27
CA ARG A 50 -30.56 6.17 6.66
C ARG A 50 -30.51 5.30 5.41
N ASN A 51 -31.05 4.09 5.50
CA ASN A 51 -31.32 3.26 4.32
C ASN A 51 -32.52 3.85 3.56
N GLU A 52 -32.26 4.66 2.54
CA GLU A 52 -33.28 5.27 1.67
C GLU A 52 -33.73 4.36 0.52
N THR A 53 -33.23 3.11 0.46
CA THR A 53 -33.51 2.19 -0.64
C THR A 53 -35.01 1.91 -0.77
N GLN A 54 -35.71 1.67 0.34
CA GLN A 54 -37.17 1.41 0.31
C GLN A 54 -38.00 2.66 -0.04
N ALA A 55 -37.57 3.85 0.38
CA ALA A 55 -38.26 5.10 0.04
C ALA A 55 -38.08 5.44 -1.45
N THR A 56 -36.91 5.12 -2.00
CA THR A 56 -36.56 5.29 -3.41
C THR A 56 -37.30 4.28 -4.29
N GLU A 57 -37.39 3.01 -3.88
CA GLU A 57 -38.19 1.98 -4.57
C GLU A 57 -39.69 2.32 -4.59
N ARG A 58 -40.24 2.85 -3.49
CA ARG A 58 -41.64 3.30 -3.45
C ARG A 58 -41.91 4.49 -4.37
N ARG A 59 -40.95 5.41 -4.52
CA ARG A 59 -41.04 6.54 -5.48
C ARG A 59 -40.92 6.08 -6.93
N ALA A 60 -40.03 5.13 -7.22
CA ALA A 60 -39.88 4.54 -8.55
C ALA A 60 -41.13 3.76 -9.00
N ARG A 61 -41.75 2.99 -8.09
CA ARG A 61 -43.00 2.27 -8.38
C ARG A 61 -44.21 3.19 -8.61
N LYS A 62 -44.28 4.33 -7.90
CA LYS A 62 -45.33 5.35 -8.13
C LYS A 62 -45.14 6.10 -9.45
N ALA A 63 -43.91 6.26 -9.94
CA ALA A 63 -43.63 6.89 -11.22
C ALA A 63 -43.98 5.99 -12.42
N SER A 64 -43.99 4.67 -12.26
CA SER A 64 -44.28 3.72 -13.36
C SER A 64 -45.76 3.42 -13.59
N THR A 65 -46.67 3.95 -12.76
CA THR A 65 -48.13 3.66 -12.84
C THR A 65 -48.97 4.82 -13.37
N GLY A 66 -48.37 5.95 -13.76
CA GLY A 66 -49.08 7.13 -14.26
C GLY A 66 -48.80 7.45 -15.73
N LYS A 67 -49.85 7.32 -16.56
CA LYS A 67 -50.05 7.80 -17.95
C LYS A 67 -49.73 6.83 -19.11
N LYS A 68 -50.82 6.21 -19.60
CA LYS A 68 -50.99 5.82 -21.01
C LYS A 68 -51.17 7.08 -21.85
N ILE A 69 -50.30 7.33 -22.82
CA ILE A 69 -50.56 8.25 -23.95
C ILE A 69 -50.10 7.52 -25.22
N HIS A 70 -51.03 7.33 -26.15
CA HIS A 70 -50.83 6.69 -27.45
C HIS A 70 -49.97 7.57 -28.39
N PRO A 71 -49.01 7.01 -29.15
CA PRO A 71 -48.35 7.74 -30.23
C PRO A 71 -49.07 7.52 -31.56
N THR A 72 -49.52 8.61 -32.20
CA THR A 72 -49.91 8.66 -33.60
C THR A 72 -48.66 8.89 -34.44
N VAL A 73 -48.46 8.03 -35.45
CA VAL A 73 -47.33 8.07 -36.40
C VAL A 73 -47.70 8.97 -37.58
N THR A 74 -46.81 9.89 -37.96
CA THR A 74 -46.90 10.59 -39.26
C THR A 74 -45.55 10.49 -39.95
N TYR A 75 -45.54 9.83 -41.11
CA TYR A 75 -44.39 9.68 -42.00
C TYR A 75 -44.23 10.92 -42.87
N THR A 76 -43.00 11.46 -42.96
CA THR A 76 -42.55 12.22 -44.12
C THR A 76 -41.12 11.80 -44.48
N SER A 77 -40.94 11.47 -45.75
CA SER A 77 -39.71 10.97 -46.37
C SER A 77 -38.99 12.13 -47.07
N PRO A 78 -37.64 12.20 -47.05
CA PRO A 78 -36.91 13.06 -47.98
C PRO A 78 -36.30 12.23 -49.12
N ARG A 79 -36.68 12.58 -50.36
CA ARG A 79 -35.98 12.19 -51.59
C ARG A 79 -34.70 13.02 -51.77
N THR A 80 -33.72 12.35 -52.36
CA THR A 80 -32.43 12.82 -52.88
C THR A 80 -32.54 13.82 -54.04
N SER A 81 -31.58 14.73 -54.16
CA SER A 81 -31.15 15.35 -55.43
C SER A 81 -29.71 15.85 -55.32
N PHE A 82 -28.90 15.51 -56.33
CA PHE A 82 -27.49 15.92 -56.54
C PHE A 82 -27.40 17.26 -57.29
N SER A 83 -26.32 18.04 -57.09
CA SER A 83 -25.29 18.35 -58.11
C SER A 83 -24.68 19.78 -58.05
N SER A 84 -23.35 19.80 -58.28
CA SER A 84 -22.50 20.82 -58.94
C SER A 84 -21.90 22.00 -58.17
N ALA A 85 -20.55 22.07 -58.26
CA ALA A 85 -19.64 23.15 -57.86
C ALA A 85 -19.70 24.39 -58.78
N PRO A 86 -18.96 25.46 -58.44
CA PRO A 86 -18.06 26.03 -59.45
C PRO A 86 -16.68 26.49 -58.94
N GLU A 87 -15.84 26.74 -59.93
CA GLU A 87 -14.39 26.99 -59.94
C GLU A 87 -14.04 28.51 -59.98
N LEU A 88 -12.73 28.79 -59.86
CA LEU A 88 -12.02 30.05 -59.58
C LEU A 88 -12.15 31.19 -60.61
N ILE A 89 -12.05 32.46 -60.15
CA ILE A 89 -11.48 33.59 -60.93
C ILE A 89 -10.58 34.45 -60.02
N ILE A 90 -9.37 34.70 -60.52
CA ILE A 90 -8.35 35.64 -60.04
C ILE A 90 -8.54 36.96 -60.78
N GLU A 91 -8.47 38.11 -60.10
CA GLU A 91 -7.99 39.35 -60.73
C GLU A 91 -7.33 40.27 -59.71
N ASP A 92 -6.21 40.85 -60.15
CA ASP A 92 -5.19 41.62 -59.43
C ASP A 92 -5.35 43.11 -59.80
N GLY A 93 -5.05 44.04 -58.90
CA GLY A 93 -5.21 45.47 -59.19
C GLY A 93 -4.83 46.39 -58.01
N ALA A 94 -3.64 46.98 -58.10
CA ALA A 94 -3.01 47.82 -57.09
C ALA A 94 -3.36 49.33 -57.17
N GLY A 95 -3.27 50.01 -56.02
CA GLY A 95 -3.09 51.47 -55.85
C GLY A 95 -4.38 52.29 -55.67
N ALA A 96 -4.47 53.32 -54.83
CA ALA A 96 -3.59 53.90 -53.82
C ALA A 96 -4.46 54.75 -52.85
N LEU A 97 -3.93 54.93 -51.63
CA LEU A 97 -4.24 55.91 -50.58
C LEU A 97 -5.25 57.04 -50.87
N GLU A 98 -6.21 57.21 -49.96
CA GLU A 98 -6.54 58.52 -49.37
C GLU A 98 -7.21 58.34 -48.00
N SER A 99 -6.58 58.92 -46.97
CA SER A 99 -7.10 59.01 -45.60
C SER A 99 -8.00 60.24 -45.47
N PRO A 100 -9.09 60.16 -44.69
CA PRO A 100 -9.39 61.29 -43.83
C PRO A 100 -9.73 60.91 -42.38
N SER A 101 -9.09 61.70 -41.52
CA SER A 101 -9.46 62.15 -40.17
C SER A 101 -9.72 61.13 -39.07
N ALA A 102 -8.86 61.25 -38.05
CA ALA A 102 -9.10 60.89 -36.67
C ALA A 102 -10.50 61.33 -36.18
N ASP A 103 -10.98 60.60 -35.17
CA ASP A 103 -12.20 60.82 -34.39
C ASP A 103 -13.44 60.09 -34.88
N ALA A 104 -13.39 58.75 -34.80
CA ALA A 104 -14.57 57.95 -34.46
C ALA A 104 -14.13 56.71 -33.68
N ASP A 105 -14.35 56.74 -32.36
CA ASP A 105 -14.32 55.58 -31.48
C ASP A 105 -15.32 54.51 -31.97
N VAL A 106 -14.88 53.64 -32.87
CA VAL A 106 -15.55 52.37 -33.11
C VAL A 106 -14.84 51.34 -32.26
N PHE A 107 -15.28 51.24 -31.01
CA PHE A 107 -14.97 50.13 -30.11
C PHE A 107 -15.57 48.85 -30.72
N LEU A 108 -14.85 48.26 -31.68
CA LEU A 108 -15.09 46.88 -32.11
C LEU A 108 -14.84 46.02 -30.87
N GLY A 109 -15.93 45.66 -30.21
CA GLY A 109 -15.95 44.75 -29.07
C GLY A 109 -15.45 43.37 -29.48
N PHE A 110 -14.14 43.21 -29.58
CA PHE A 110 -13.50 41.92 -29.38
C PHE A 110 -13.68 41.61 -27.89
N GLY A 111 -14.82 41.00 -27.55
CA GLY A 111 -14.92 40.25 -26.31
C GLY A 111 -13.74 39.28 -26.22
N PRO A 112 -13.24 38.95 -25.02
CA PRO A 112 -12.08 38.08 -24.87
C PRO A 112 -12.33 36.82 -25.68
N LEU A 113 -11.47 36.57 -26.69
CA LEU A 113 -11.53 35.36 -27.51
C LEU A 113 -11.64 34.19 -26.54
N PRO A 114 -12.63 33.28 -26.70
CA PRO A 114 -12.70 32.11 -25.86
C PRO A 114 -11.36 31.40 -26.00
N ALA A 115 -10.63 31.31 -24.88
CA ALA A 115 -9.34 30.64 -24.85
C ALA A 115 -9.52 29.27 -25.53
N LEU A 116 -8.64 28.94 -26.48
CA LEU A 116 -8.64 27.61 -27.10
C LEU A 116 -8.46 26.58 -25.99
N THR A 117 -9.56 25.95 -25.57
CA THR A 117 -9.54 24.92 -24.55
C THR A 117 -9.52 23.58 -25.24
N VAL A 118 -8.44 22.82 -25.03
CA VAL A 118 -8.36 21.44 -25.48
C VAL A 118 -9.46 20.64 -24.76
N PRO A 119 -10.29 19.82 -25.44
CA PRO A 119 -11.30 19.02 -24.77
C PRO A 119 -10.70 18.10 -23.69
N VAL A 120 -11.40 17.93 -22.57
CA VAL A 120 -10.94 17.06 -21.47
C VAL A 120 -10.73 15.61 -21.93
N SER A 121 -11.53 15.16 -22.91
CA SER A 121 -11.38 13.86 -23.58
C SER A 121 -10.04 13.67 -24.28
N VAL A 122 -9.32 14.75 -24.59
CA VAL A 122 -7.96 14.73 -25.14
C VAL A 122 -6.93 15.00 -24.04
N GLN A 123 -7.19 15.98 -23.17
CA GLN A 123 -6.27 16.35 -22.09
C GLN A 123 -5.95 15.18 -21.16
N ALA A 124 -6.98 14.46 -20.70
CA ALA A 124 -6.80 13.38 -19.72
C ALA A 124 -5.94 12.22 -20.27
N PRO A 125 -6.24 11.64 -21.45
CA PRO A 125 -5.36 10.64 -22.07
C PRO A 125 -3.92 11.12 -22.27
N CYS A 126 -3.72 12.33 -22.80
CA CYS A 126 -2.38 12.87 -23.05
C CYS A 126 -1.60 13.05 -21.75
N TYR A 127 -2.27 13.59 -20.72
CA TYR A 127 -1.68 13.73 -19.40
C TYR A 127 -1.24 12.38 -18.84
N PHE A 128 -2.12 11.36 -18.89
CA PHE A 128 -1.79 10.04 -18.38
C PHE A 128 -0.62 9.41 -19.14
N MET A 129 -0.65 9.45 -20.48
CA MET A 129 0.40 8.89 -21.32
C MET A 129 1.76 9.56 -21.06
N SER A 130 1.78 10.88 -20.87
CA SER A 130 3.02 11.61 -20.56
C SER A 130 3.56 11.27 -19.16
N ASN A 131 2.67 11.08 -18.17
CA ASN A 131 3.04 11.00 -16.76
C ASN A 131 3.07 9.60 -16.15
N TYR A 132 2.53 8.58 -16.82
CA TYR A 132 2.43 7.22 -16.27
C TYR A 132 2.93 6.13 -17.20
N VAL A 133 3.18 6.44 -18.47
CA VAL A 133 3.66 5.46 -19.45
C VAL A 133 5.15 5.65 -19.71
N ILE A 134 5.92 4.58 -19.57
CA ILE A 134 7.31 4.50 -20.01
C ILE A 134 7.33 3.64 -21.27
N THR A 135 7.63 4.27 -22.40
CA THR A 135 7.91 3.53 -23.64
C THR A 135 9.32 2.97 -23.57
N PRO A 136 9.54 1.69 -23.90
CA PRO A 136 10.89 1.13 -23.99
C PRO A 136 11.75 1.96 -24.95
N ARG A 137 12.91 2.44 -24.49
CA ARG A 137 13.94 3.10 -25.32
C ARG A 137 15.32 2.60 -24.87
N HIS A 138 16.14 2.14 -25.82
CA HIS A 138 17.43 1.50 -25.54
C HIS A 138 17.30 0.37 -24.48
N ALA A 139 17.98 0.50 -23.33
CA ALA A 139 17.98 -0.44 -22.20
C ALA A 139 16.80 -0.23 -21.21
N ALA A 140 16.03 0.86 -21.32
CA ALA A 140 14.96 1.16 -20.38
C ALA A 140 13.75 0.25 -20.62
N ARG A 141 13.34 -0.48 -19.58
CA ARG A 141 12.14 -1.33 -19.59
C ARG A 141 10.87 -0.46 -19.62
N GLY A 142 9.86 -0.91 -20.37
CA GLY A 142 8.57 -0.21 -20.46
C GLY A 142 7.70 -0.38 -19.21
N TYR A 143 6.77 0.54 -19.01
CA TYR A 143 5.71 0.45 -18.00
C TYR A 143 4.41 1.00 -18.59
N PHE A 144 3.33 0.21 -18.53
CA PHE A 144 2.07 0.49 -19.23
C PHE A 144 2.21 0.72 -20.76
N ASP A 145 3.27 0.21 -21.37
CA ASP A 145 3.56 0.36 -22.81
C ASP A 145 2.57 -0.39 -23.71
N PHE A 146 1.76 -1.29 -23.14
CA PHE A 146 0.64 -1.93 -23.83
C PHE A 146 -0.54 -0.99 -24.14
N LEU A 147 -0.68 0.15 -23.45
CA LEU A 147 -1.86 1.00 -23.59
C LEU A 147 -1.99 1.61 -24.98
N MET A 148 -0.90 2.18 -25.51
CA MET A 148 -0.90 2.81 -26.83
C MET A 148 -1.31 1.87 -27.97
N PRO A 149 -0.72 0.67 -28.14
CA PRO A 149 -1.15 -0.25 -29.20
C PRO A 149 -2.59 -0.72 -29.00
N MET A 150 -3.03 -0.98 -27.76
CA MET A 150 -4.38 -1.49 -27.48
C MET A 150 -5.47 -0.45 -27.73
N LEU A 151 -5.26 0.80 -27.31
CA LEU A 151 -6.24 1.88 -27.51
C LEU A 151 -6.39 2.27 -28.98
N LYS A 152 -5.39 2.00 -29.82
CA LYS A 152 -5.50 2.17 -31.28
C LYS A 152 -6.31 1.05 -31.96
N SER A 153 -6.29 -0.15 -31.40
CA SER A 153 -6.95 -1.33 -32.00
C SER A 153 -8.36 -1.59 -31.48
N GLU A 154 -8.69 -1.10 -30.29
CA GLU A 154 -9.95 -1.38 -29.61
C GLU A 154 -10.96 -0.23 -29.79
N SER A 155 -12.26 -0.53 -29.69
CA SER A 155 -13.31 0.48 -29.80
C SER A 155 -13.37 1.41 -28.58
N ALA A 156 -13.97 2.59 -28.74
CA ALA A 156 -14.13 3.57 -27.65
C ALA A 156 -14.97 3.06 -26.47
N ASP A 157 -15.89 2.12 -26.73
CA ASP A 157 -16.73 1.47 -25.71
C ASP A 157 -16.14 0.16 -25.19
N SER A 158 -14.94 -0.22 -25.62
CA SER A 158 -14.27 -1.41 -25.13
C SER A 158 -13.99 -1.31 -23.62
N PRO A 159 -13.93 -2.44 -22.89
CA PRO A 159 -13.60 -2.45 -21.47
C PRO A 159 -12.32 -1.67 -21.14
N ILE A 160 -11.30 -1.78 -22.00
CA ILE A 160 -10.01 -1.13 -21.80
C ILE A 160 -10.09 0.38 -22.04
N ALA A 161 -10.82 0.84 -23.06
CA ALA A 161 -11.01 2.26 -23.31
C ALA A 161 -11.77 2.95 -22.16
N LEU A 162 -12.79 2.28 -21.60
CA LEU A 162 -13.52 2.76 -20.43
C LEU A 162 -12.63 2.80 -19.18
N ALA A 163 -11.88 1.72 -18.90
CA ALA A 163 -10.99 1.64 -17.74
C ALA A 163 -9.85 2.67 -17.82
N PHE A 164 -9.24 2.81 -18.99
CA PHE A 164 -8.22 3.83 -19.24
C PHE A 164 -8.78 5.24 -19.08
N SER A 165 -9.97 5.53 -19.63
CA SER A 165 -10.63 6.83 -19.48
C SER A 165 -10.90 7.17 -18.02
N ALA A 166 -11.31 6.19 -17.21
CA ALA A 166 -11.51 6.36 -15.78
C ALA A 166 -10.23 6.80 -15.09
N VAL A 167 -9.14 6.06 -15.29
CA VAL A 167 -7.84 6.35 -14.68
C VAL A 167 -7.27 7.69 -15.17
N ALA A 168 -7.34 7.95 -16.47
CA ALA A 168 -6.83 9.17 -17.07
C ALA A 168 -7.55 10.41 -16.50
N LEU A 169 -8.89 10.37 -16.42
CA LEU A 169 -9.69 11.43 -15.80
C LEU A 169 -9.38 11.59 -14.32
N ALA A 170 -9.27 10.49 -13.56
CA ALA A 170 -8.93 10.56 -12.14
C ALA A 170 -7.55 11.19 -11.91
N SER A 171 -6.56 10.80 -12.72
CA SER A 171 -5.20 11.35 -12.64
C SER A 171 -5.16 12.85 -12.97
N LEU A 172 -5.96 13.30 -13.94
CA LEU A 172 -6.07 14.71 -14.32
C LEU A 172 -6.77 15.52 -13.22
N ALA A 173 -7.87 14.97 -12.67
CA ALA A 173 -8.69 15.57 -11.63
C ALA A 173 -7.95 15.71 -10.29
N GLY A 174 -7.02 14.80 -10.00
CA GLY A 174 -6.25 14.79 -8.77
C GLY A 174 -5.25 15.94 -8.63
N ARG A 175 -4.90 16.63 -9.73
CA ARG A 175 -4.00 17.79 -9.71
C ARG A 175 -4.63 18.98 -9.00
N PRO A 176 -3.83 19.93 -8.47
CA PRO A 176 -4.34 21.18 -7.91
C PRO A 176 -5.33 21.90 -8.83
N ALA A 177 -5.00 22.01 -10.13
CA ALA A 177 -5.88 22.62 -11.14
C ALA A 177 -7.16 21.83 -11.45
N GLY A 178 -7.20 20.53 -11.13
CA GLY A 178 -8.38 19.67 -11.31
C GLY A 178 -9.34 19.68 -10.12
N ARG A 179 -8.95 20.28 -8.98
CA ARG A 179 -9.79 20.31 -7.76
C ARG A 179 -11.05 21.12 -7.98
N GLY A 180 -12.20 20.60 -7.53
CA GLY A 180 -13.51 21.26 -7.69
C GLY A 180 -14.14 21.11 -9.07
N THR A 181 -13.45 20.47 -10.03
CA THR A 181 -14.03 20.14 -11.33
C THR A 181 -14.94 18.90 -11.24
N ARG A 182 -15.81 18.71 -12.26
CA ARG A 182 -16.60 17.48 -12.39
C ARG A 182 -15.80 16.24 -12.80
N TRP A 183 -14.52 16.41 -13.17
CA TRP A 183 -13.71 15.35 -13.81
C TRP A 183 -13.57 14.11 -12.94
N PHE A 184 -13.49 14.28 -11.61
CA PHE A 184 -13.49 13.14 -10.70
C PHE A 184 -14.81 12.35 -10.74
N GLY A 185 -15.95 13.04 -10.75
CA GLY A 185 -17.27 12.41 -10.91
C GLY A 185 -17.38 11.65 -12.25
N ASP A 186 -16.91 12.27 -13.33
CA ASP A 186 -16.85 11.64 -14.65
C ASP A 186 -15.93 10.40 -14.63
N SER A 187 -14.82 10.44 -13.89
CA SER A 187 -13.91 9.31 -13.71
C SER A 187 -14.59 8.11 -13.02
N CYS A 188 -15.39 8.37 -11.96
CA CYS A 188 -16.16 7.34 -11.26
C CYS A 188 -17.25 6.73 -12.16
N LEU A 189 -17.85 7.53 -13.04
CA LEU A 189 -18.81 7.04 -14.02
C LEU A 189 -18.14 6.08 -15.01
N GLN A 190 -16.98 6.45 -15.56
CA GLN A 190 -16.22 5.58 -16.47
C GLN A 190 -15.73 4.32 -15.77
N TYR A 191 -15.25 4.42 -14.53
CA TYR A 191 -14.88 3.28 -13.70
C TYR A 191 -16.04 2.31 -13.52
N THR A 192 -17.24 2.82 -13.24
CA THR A 192 -18.46 2.00 -13.08
C THR A 192 -18.86 1.30 -14.37
N LYS A 193 -18.77 2.00 -15.52
CA LYS A 193 -19.02 1.41 -16.85
C LYS A 193 -18.00 0.31 -17.17
N ALA A 194 -16.72 0.58 -16.91
CA ALA A 194 -15.63 -0.38 -17.09
C ALA A 194 -15.83 -1.63 -16.23
N LEU A 195 -16.19 -1.48 -14.95
CA LEU A 195 -16.52 -2.62 -14.08
C LEU A 195 -17.65 -3.46 -14.66
N ARG A 196 -18.73 -2.84 -15.15
CA ARG A 196 -19.84 -3.58 -15.78
C ARG A 196 -19.36 -4.32 -17.03
N ALA A 197 -18.57 -3.67 -17.89
CA ALA A 197 -18.06 -4.26 -19.12
C ALA A 197 -17.10 -5.43 -18.85
N VAL A 198 -16.19 -5.29 -17.86
CA VAL A 198 -15.30 -6.36 -17.41
C VAL A 198 -16.10 -7.53 -16.82
N ASN A 199 -17.10 -7.27 -15.99
CA ASN A 199 -17.94 -8.35 -15.45
C ASN A 199 -18.66 -9.16 -16.54
N LEU A 200 -19.14 -8.49 -17.60
CA LEU A 200 -19.72 -9.18 -18.76
C LEU A 200 -18.65 -9.97 -19.54
N ALA A 201 -17.46 -9.42 -19.70
CA ALA A 201 -16.34 -10.13 -20.36
C ALA A 201 -15.90 -11.38 -19.57
N LEU A 202 -15.89 -11.31 -18.24
CA LEU A 202 -15.54 -12.44 -17.37
C LEU A 202 -16.57 -13.58 -17.43
N GLN A 203 -17.84 -13.28 -17.72
CA GLN A 203 -18.88 -14.31 -17.89
C GLN A 203 -18.78 -15.05 -19.23
N ASN A 204 -18.02 -14.53 -20.20
CA ASN A 204 -17.84 -15.15 -21.50
C ASN A 204 -16.49 -15.89 -21.56
N PRO A 205 -16.47 -17.23 -21.79
CA PRO A 205 -15.25 -18.03 -21.78
C PRO A 205 -14.14 -17.57 -22.74
N THR A 206 -14.51 -16.93 -23.85
CA THR A 206 -13.58 -16.42 -24.84
C THR A 206 -13.09 -15.01 -24.48
N GLN A 207 -13.97 -14.14 -23.98
CA GLN A 207 -13.60 -12.75 -23.66
C GLN A 207 -12.73 -12.67 -22.41
N GLN A 208 -12.93 -13.54 -21.42
CA GLN A 208 -12.12 -13.53 -20.18
C GLN A 208 -10.61 -13.74 -20.44
N LEU A 209 -10.24 -14.40 -21.54
CA LEU A 209 -8.85 -14.71 -21.87
C LEU A 209 -8.14 -13.62 -22.70
N LYS A 210 -8.88 -12.61 -23.16
CA LYS A 210 -8.34 -11.53 -23.99
C LYS A 210 -7.43 -10.59 -23.20
N ASP A 211 -6.43 -10.06 -23.89
CA ASP A 211 -5.51 -9.04 -23.39
C ASP A 211 -6.26 -7.79 -22.91
N SER A 212 -7.32 -7.36 -23.62
CA SER A 212 -8.15 -6.20 -23.24
C SER A 212 -8.87 -6.40 -21.91
N THR A 213 -9.34 -7.61 -21.59
CA THR A 213 -9.95 -7.89 -20.28
C THR A 213 -8.92 -7.76 -19.16
N LEU A 214 -7.73 -8.36 -19.32
CA LEU A 214 -6.69 -8.26 -18.29
C LEU A 214 -6.18 -6.81 -18.15
N ALA A 215 -5.92 -6.12 -19.25
CA ALA A 215 -5.50 -4.72 -19.26
C ALA A 215 -6.51 -3.82 -18.54
N SER A 216 -7.81 -4.08 -18.73
CA SER A 216 -8.87 -3.33 -18.05
C SER A 216 -8.79 -3.50 -16.53
N ILE A 217 -8.59 -4.73 -16.04
CA ILE A 217 -8.44 -5.00 -14.61
C ILE A 217 -7.18 -4.34 -14.05
N VAL A 218 -6.07 -4.36 -14.78
CA VAL A 218 -4.84 -3.64 -14.39
C VAL A 218 -5.10 -2.13 -14.28
N MET A 219 -5.84 -1.54 -15.22
CA MET A 219 -6.22 -0.12 -15.15
C MET A 219 -7.19 0.15 -13.99
N LEU A 220 -8.18 -0.70 -13.73
CA LEU A 220 -9.07 -0.56 -12.59
C LEU A 220 -8.31 -0.66 -11.24
N SER A 221 -7.30 -1.54 -11.15
CA SER A 221 -6.39 -1.58 -10.01
C SER A 221 -5.63 -0.26 -9.84
N PHE A 222 -5.15 0.33 -10.94
CA PHE A 222 -4.47 1.61 -10.91
C PHE A 222 -5.40 2.78 -10.54
N PHE A 223 -6.68 2.73 -10.94
CA PHE A 223 -7.70 3.70 -10.54
C PHE A 223 -7.83 3.80 -9.01
N GLU A 224 -7.76 2.68 -8.30
CA GLU A 224 -7.81 2.67 -6.83
C GLU A 224 -6.65 3.46 -6.22
N ASN A 225 -5.49 3.51 -6.86
CA ASN A 225 -4.36 4.33 -6.39
C ASN A 225 -4.64 5.83 -6.53
N MET A 226 -5.44 6.21 -7.53
CA MET A 226 -5.85 7.60 -7.78
C MET A 226 -7.02 8.03 -6.90
N ALA A 227 -8.00 7.14 -6.65
CA ALA A 227 -9.29 7.51 -6.07
C ALA A 227 -9.52 7.01 -4.63
N SER A 228 -8.68 6.14 -4.07
CA SER A 228 -8.93 5.56 -2.75
C SER A 228 -8.75 6.59 -1.62
N GLU A 229 -9.87 6.99 -1.01
CA GLU A 229 -9.92 7.89 0.15
C GLU A 229 -10.36 7.17 1.45
N ARG A 230 -10.88 5.93 1.36
CA ARG A 230 -11.61 5.24 2.45
C ARG A 230 -10.73 4.52 3.48
N GLY A 231 -9.55 5.05 3.80
CA GLY A 231 -8.64 4.45 4.79
C GLY A 231 -8.25 2.98 4.53
N ASN A 232 -8.51 2.47 3.32
CA ASN A 232 -8.29 1.07 2.97
C ASN A 232 -7.00 0.96 2.16
N ALA A 233 -5.89 0.58 2.82
CA ALA A 233 -4.62 0.41 2.13
C ALA A 233 -4.60 -0.81 1.18
N SER A 234 -5.59 -1.70 1.29
CA SER A 234 -5.74 -2.90 0.46
C SER A 234 -6.76 -2.75 -0.67
N ALA A 235 -7.26 -1.54 -0.95
CA ALA A 235 -8.32 -1.31 -1.94
C ALA A 235 -8.03 -1.91 -3.33
N TRP A 236 -6.77 -1.91 -3.75
CA TRP A 236 -6.34 -2.44 -5.05
C TRP A 236 -6.06 -3.95 -5.07
N PHE A 237 -5.98 -4.61 -3.89
CA PHE A 237 -5.60 -6.03 -3.79
C PHE A 237 -6.58 -6.95 -4.51
N SER A 238 -7.89 -6.70 -4.41
CA SER A 238 -8.90 -7.55 -5.06
C SER A 238 -8.76 -7.56 -6.59
N HIS A 239 -8.39 -6.43 -7.19
CA HIS A 239 -8.12 -6.35 -8.64
C HIS A 239 -6.87 -7.14 -9.01
N VAL A 240 -5.83 -7.08 -8.18
CA VAL A 240 -4.59 -7.83 -8.41
C VAL A 240 -4.81 -9.33 -8.23
N GLU A 241 -5.56 -9.75 -7.21
CA GLU A 241 -5.97 -11.16 -7.05
C GLU A 241 -6.74 -11.64 -8.28
N GLY A 242 -7.71 -10.86 -8.77
CA GLY A 242 -8.45 -11.17 -10.01
C GLY A 242 -7.54 -11.26 -11.24
N ALA A 243 -6.63 -10.30 -11.41
CA ALA A 243 -5.67 -10.29 -12.50
C ALA A 243 -4.73 -11.51 -12.45
N VAL A 244 -4.27 -11.89 -11.25
CA VAL A 244 -3.48 -13.10 -11.01
C VAL A 244 -4.25 -14.34 -11.46
N GLN A 245 -5.54 -14.49 -11.10
CA GLN A 245 -6.33 -15.64 -11.57
C GLN A 245 -6.46 -15.69 -13.10
N LEU A 246 -6.68 -14.55 -13.76
CA LEU A 246 -6.72 -14.50 -15.23
C LEU A 246 -5.38 -14.86 -15.86
N VAL A 247 -4.26 -14.43 -15.26
CA VAL A 247 -2.93 -14.81 -15.73
C VAL A 247 -2.75 -16.34 -15.64
N LYS A 248 -3.25 -16.99 -14.59
CA LYS A 248 -3.25 -18.46 -14.50
C LYS A 248 -4.10 -19.11 -15.59
N LEU A 249 -5.33 -18.61 -15.79
CA LEU A 249 -6.26 -19.13 -16.79
C LEU A 249 -5.71 -19.00 -18.22
N ARG A 250 -5.05 -17.88 -18.53
CA ARG A 250 -4.40 -17.63 -19.84
C ARG A 250 -3.15 -18.50 -20.04
N GLY A 251 -2.51 -18.93 -18.94
CA GLY A 251 -1.31 -19.76 -18.96
C GLY A 251 -0.10 -19.10 -19.63
N LYS A 252 0.97 -19.85 -19.86
CA LYS A 252 2.23 -19.32 -20.42
C LYS A 252 2.15 -18.87 -21.89
N LYS A 253 1.08 -19.22 -22.61
CA LYS A 253 0.86 -18.80 -24.01
C LYS A 253 0.81 -17.27 -24.16
N GLN A 254 0.36 -16.55 -23.13
CA GLN A 254 0.30 -15.09 -23.13
C GLN A 254 1.67 -14.42 -23.27
N LEU A 255 2.76 -15.12 -22.94
CA LEU A 255 4.11 -14.57 -22.99
C LEU A 255 4.69 -14.51 -24.40
N ARG A 256 4.02 -15.13 -25.38
CA ARG A 256 4.46 -15.15 -26.78
C ARG A 256 4.18 -13.84 -27.50
N THR A 257 3.29 -12.99 -26.97
CA THR A 257 2.97 -11.69 -27.56
C THR A 257 3.58 -10.58 -26.71
N LYS A 258 3.97 -9.48 -27.35
CA LYS A 258 4.53 -8.30 -26.65
C LYS A 258 3.55 -7.72 -25.62
N ILE A 259 2.27 -7.61 -25.99
CA ILE A 259 1.22 -7.10 -25.10
C ILE A 259 1.00 -8.05 -23.92
N GLY A 260 0.87 -9.36 -24.19
CA GLY A 260 0.65 -10.35 -23.15
C GLY A 260 1.83 -10.45 -22.17
N TYR A 261 3.07 -10.34 -22.65
CA TYR A 261 4.27 -10.24 -21.80
C TYR A 261 4.27 -8.96 -20.93
N SER A 262 4.00 -7.79 -21.51
CA SER A 262 3.95 -6.54 -20.76
C SER A 262 2.87 -6.55 -19.66
N LEU A 263 1.67 -7.07 -19.98
CA LEU A 263 0.60 -7.27 -19.00
C LEU A 263 1.02 -8.24 -17.89
N PHE A 264 1.66 -9.35 -18.25
CA PHE A 264 2.16 -10.31 -17.28
C PHE A 264 3.18 -9.68 -16.31
N VAL A 265 4.12 -8.88 -16.80
CA VAL A 265 5.09 -8.16 -15.98
C VAL A 265 4.40 -7.18 -15.02
N CYS A 266 3.41 -6.43 -15.49
CA CYS A 266 2.65 -5.51 -14.64
C CYS A 266 1.91 -6.24 -13.51
N VAL A 267 1.23 -7.36 -13.82
CA VAL A 267 0.52 -8.16 -12.83
C VAL A 267 1.49 -8.80 -11.84
N ARG A 268 2.62 -9.34 -12.31
CA ARG A 268 3.65 -9.92 -11.44
C ARG A 268 4.19 -8.90 -10.44
N ASN A 269 4.52 -7.69 -10.89
CA ASN A 269 5.05 -6.65 -10.00
C ASN A 269 4.03 -6.24 -8.93
N ALA A 270 2.76 -6.06 -9.32
CA ALA A 270 1.70 -5.75 -8.37
C ALA A 270 1.46 -6.89 -7.38
N MET A 271 1.49 -8.14 -7.85
CA MET A 271 1.36 -9.33 -7.01
C MET A 271 2.50 -9.44 -6.00
N VAL A 272 3.76 -9.21 -6.41
CA VAL A 272 4.92 -9.24 -5.52
C VAL A 272 4.75 -8.28 -4.34
N ILE A 273 4.34 -7.04 -4.61
CA ILE A 273 4.06 -6.04 -3.56
C ILE A 273 2.93 -6.54 -2.64
N GLN A 274 1.83 -7.06 -3.21
CA GLN A 274 0.72 -7.59 -2.44
C GLN A 274 1.13 -8.76 -1.54
N CYS A 275 1.89 -9.73 -2.07
CA CYS A 275 2.39 -10.90 -1.36
C CYS A 275 3.29 -10.49 -0.18
N MET A 276 4.22 -9.55 -0.40
CA MET A 276 5.06 -9.01 0.68
C MET A 276 4.23 -8.28 1.75
N ALA A 277 3.27 -7.45 1.32
CA ALA A 277 2.43 -6.65 2.20
C ALA A 277 1.44 -7.48 3.02
N SER A 278 0.88 -8.55 2.45
CA SER A 278 -0.11 -9.42 3.11
C SER A 278 0.50 -10.68 3.72
N SER A 279 1.82 -10.89 3.55
CA SER A 279 2.51 -12.11 3.93
C SER A 279 1.83 -13.39 3.41
N LYS A 280 1.47 -13.36 2.11
CA LYS A 280 0.87 -14.47 1.37
C LYS A 280 1.88 -14.98 0.34
N PRO A 281 1.93 -16.29 0.07
CA PRO A 281 2.79 -16.82 -0.98
C PRO A 281 2.22 -16.44 -2.36
N PRO A 282 3.06 -16.32 -3.40
CA PRO A 282 2.59 -16.15 -4.75
C PRO A 282 1.80 -17.38 -5.20
N ALA A 283 0.66 -17.17 -5.85
CA ALA A 283 -0.16 -18.28 -6.28
C ALA A 283 0.52 -19.03 -7.45
N LEU A 284 0.49 -20.37 -7.46
CA LEU A 284 1.31 -21.25 -8.34
C LEU A 284 2.81 -21.33 -7.97
N GLY A 285 3.24 -20.71 -6.86
CA GLY A 285 4.63 -20.72 -6.41
C GLY A 285 5.52 -19.78 -7.21
N SER A 286 6.62 -19.36 -6.59
CA SER A 286 7.62 -18.44 -7.14
C SER A 286 8.16 -18.87 -8.51
N GLU A 287 8.52 -20.15 -8.67
CA GLU A 287 9.09 -20.72 -9.91
C GLU A 287 8.20 -20.50 -11.15
N TRP A 288 6.88 -20.59 -10.98
CA TRP A 288 5.95 -20.36 -12.10
C TRP A 288 6.05 -18.92 -12.62
N TRP A 289 6.28 -17.94 -11.74
CA TRP A 289 6.34 -16.51 -12.09
C TRP A 289 7.69 -16.01 -12.60
N ILE A 290 8.73 -16.84 -12.51
CA ILE A 290 10.09 -16.50 -12.96
C ILE A 290 10.54 -17.31 -14.17
N SER A 291 9.82 -18.37 -14.55
CA SER A 291 10.18 -19.23 -15.69
C SER A 291 10.26 -18.53 -17.06
N ASP A 292 9.74 -17.31 -17.18
CA ASP A 292 9.82 -16.47 -18.38
C ASP A 292 11.02 -15.52 -18.41
N LEU A 293 11.79 -15.48 -17.32
CA LEU A 293 12.90 -14.55 -17.18
C LEU A 293 14.14 -15.12 -17.86
N ALA A 294 14.77 -14.33 -18.74
CA ALA A 294 16.09 -14.64 -19.26
C ALA A 294 17.10 -14.65 -18.11
N LYS A 295 18.01 -15.63 -18.11
CA LYS A 295 18.90 -15.92 -16.97
C LYS A 295 19.90 -14.80 -16.65
N ASP A 296 20.16 -13.89 -17.59
CA ASP A 296 21.32 -12.98 -17.54
C ASP A 296 20.96 -11.51 -17.29
N ASP A 297 19.75 -11.22 -16.81
CA ASP A 297 19.32 -9.85 -16.54
C ASP A 297 19.36 -9.53 -15.03
N ILE A 298 20.14 -8.52 -14.65
CA ILE A 298 20.37 -8.10 -13.27
C ILE A 298 19.05 -7.77 -12.53
N GLY A 299 18.02 -7.30 -13.24
CA GLY A 299 16.70 -7.03 -12.67
C GLY A 299 15.89 -8.28 -12.32
N VAL A 300 16.15 -9.40 -12.99
CA VAL A 300 15.45 -10.68 -12.77
C VAL A 300 15.73 -11.25 -11.39
N PHE A 301 16.97 -11.10 -10.94
CA PHE A 301 17.41 -11.55 -9.62
C PHE A 301 16.53 -10.98 -8.51
N THR A 302 16.31 -9.67 -8.50
CA THR A 302 15.51 -8.99 -7.48
C THR A 302 14.05 -9.46 -7.45
N ILE A 303 13.45 -9.73 -8.62
CA ILE A 303 12.09 -10.27 -8.71
C ILE A 303 12.02 -11.67 -8.10
N LYS A 304 12.97 -12.54 -8.43
CA LYS A 304 13.08 -13.90 -7.89
C LYS A 304 13.19 -13.87 -6.37
N LEU A 305 14.15 -13.10 -5.83
CA LEU A 305 14.32 -13.00 -4.39
C LEU A 305 13.09 -12.41 -3.70
N ASN A 306 12.44 -11.38 -4.25
CA ASN A 306 11.24 -10.81 -3.65
C ASN A 306 10.09 -11.84 -3.52
N LEU A 307 9.93 -12.72 -4.51
CA LEU A 307 8.95 -13.81 -4.44
C LEU A 307 9.32 -14.82 -3.34
N HIS A 308 10.58 -15.23 -3.26
CA HIS A 308 11.05 -16.14 -2.21
C HIS A 308 10.94 -15.52 -0.80
N VAL A 309 11.20 -14.23 -0.66
CA VAL A 309 11.02 -13.49 0.59
C VAL A 309 9.55 -13.49 1.01
N ALA A 310 8.62 -13.34 0.07
CA ALA A 310 7.19 -13.41 0.37
C ALA A 310 6.75 -14.81 0.83
N GLU A 311 7.27 -15.87 0.20
CA GLU A 311 7.05 -17.27 0.62
C GLU A 311 7.61 -17.51 2.03
N LEU A 312 8.87 -17.11 2.28
CA LEU A 312 9.51 -17.30 3.57
C LEU A 312 8.79 -16.52 4.69
N ARG A 313 8.34 -15.29 4.42
CA ARG A 313 7.54 -14.50 5.38
C ARG A 313 6.24 -15.21 5.73
N HIS A 314 5.57 -15.80 4.74
CA HIS A 314 4.37 -16.59 4.97
C HIS A 314 4.63 -17.81 5.85
N GLU A 315 5.67 -18.59 5.54
CA GLU A 315 6.08 -19.76 6.34
C GLU A 315 6.40 -19.36 7.80
N ILE A 316 7.15 -18.26 7.99
CA ILE A 316 7.47 -17.73 9.32
C ILE A 316 6.19 -17.27 10.04
N ASN A 317 5.26 -16.60 9.35
CA ASN A 317 4.00 -16.20 9.96
C ASN A 317 3.21 -17.39 10.50
N ILE A 318 3.09 -18.47 9.72
CA ILE A 318 2.42 -19.69 10.15
C ILE A 318 3.17 -20.31 11.32
N ALA A 319 4.49 -20.49 11.20
CA ALA A 319 5.29 -21.13 12.23
C ALA A 319 5.21 -20.38 13.57
N LEU A 320 5.43 -19.06 13.56
CA LEU A 320 5.45 -18.27 14.79
C LEU A 320 4.06 -18.06 15.41
N SER A 321 2.97 -18.25 14.66
CA SER A 321 1.61 -18.15 15.21
C SER A 321 1.04 -19.48 15.69
N THR A 322 1.49 -20.61 15.12
CA THR A 322 0.86 -21.93 15.37
C THR A 322 1.76 -22.91 16.12
N TYR A 323 3.09 -22.79 16.04
CA TYR A 323 3.97 -23.80 16.60
C TYR A 323 3.98 -23.72 18.13
N PRO A 324 3.64 -24.82 18.84
CA PRO A 324 3.90 -24.86 20.27
C PRO A 324 5.41 -24.81 20.51
N ARG A 325 5.81 -24.20 21.62
CA ARG A 325 7.21 -24.17 22.04
C ARG A 325 7.65 -25.59 22.44
N SER A 326 8.39 -26.27 21.56
CA SER A 326 8.97 -27.60 21.77
C SER A 326 10.37 -27.68 21.16
N ALA A 327 11.23 -28.60 21.61
CA ALA A 327 12.59 -28.72 21.10
C ALA A 327 12.65 -28.91 19.57
N GLU A 328 11.70 -29.64 18.99
CA GLU A 328 11.56 -29.84 17.55
C GLU A 328 11.20 -28.53 16.82
N ASN A 329 10.19 -27.81 17.30
CA ASN A 329 9.75 -26.55 16.68
C ASN A 329 10.79 -25.43 16.82
N PHE A 330 11.57 -25.43 17.90
CA PHE A 330 12.74 -24.57 18.02
C PHE A 330 13.71 -24.79 16.87
N GLN A 331 14.02 -26.04 16.52
CA GLN A 331 14.91 -26.33 15.40
C GLN A 331 14.31 -25.89 14.06
N LYS A 332 13.00 -26.06 13.86
CA LYS A 332 12.31 -25.56 12.65
C LYS A 332 12.38 -24.04 12.54
N VAL A 333 12.16 -23.29 13.63
CA VAL A 333 12.25 -21.83 13.63
C VAL A 333 13.70 -21.36 13.41
N VAL A 334 14.69 -22.04 13.97
CA VAL A 334 16.12 -21.79 13.68
C VAL A 334 16.42 -21.99 12.19
N ASN A 335 15.90 -23.05 11.57
CA ASN A 335 16.11 -23.29 10.14
C ASN A 335 15.46 -22.21 9.27
N LEU A 336 14.27 -21.70 9.65
CA LEU A 336 13.63 -20.57 8.98
C LEU A 336 14.47 -19.28 9.11
N MET A 337 15.03 -19.02 10.29
CA MET A 337 15.92 -17.89 10.52
C MET A 337 17.20 -17.97 9.66
N LYS A 338 17.81 -19.16 9.58
CA LYS A 338 18.99 -19.39 8.72
C LYS A 338 18.68 -19.19 7.24
N ARG A 339 17.50 -19.61 6.76
CA ARG A 339 17.04 -19.33 5.39
C ARG A 339 16.88 -17.83 5.15
N ALA A 340 16.37 -17.07 6.12
CA ALA A 340 16.28 -15.62 6.02
C ALA A 340 17.66 -14.95 5.94
N GLN A 341 18.61 -15.40 6.77
CA GLN A 341 20.00 -14.94 6.73
C GLN A 341 20.68 -15.25 5.38
N ALA A 342 20.44 -16.44 4.82
CA ALA A 342 20.95 -16.79 3.49
C ALA A 342 20.41 -15.86 2.39
N MET A 343 19.11 -15.54 2.42
CA MET A 343 18.52 -14.58 1.45
C MET A 343 19.09 -13.16 1.59
N GLU A 344 19.42 -12.72 2.81
CA GLU A 344 20.12 -11.43 3.01
C GLU A 344 21.54 -11.48 2.43
N GLN A 345 22.25 -12.60 2.59
CA GLN A 345 23.57 -12.78 1.97
C GLN A 345 23.47 -12.74 0.45
N GLU A 346 22.46 -13.41 -0.15
CA GLU A 346 22.23 -13.34 -1.60
C GLU A 346 22.02 -11.90 -2.10
N TYR A 347 21.33 -11.06 -1.32
CA TYR A 347 21.18 -9.63 -1.66
C TYR A 347 22.50 -8.85 -1.59
N GLN A 348 23.34 -9.14 -0.59
CA GLN A 348 24.66 -8.51 -0.48
C GLN A 348 25.56 -8.91 -1.63
N ASP A 349 25.60 -10.21 -1.96
CA ASP A 349 26.39 -10.73 -3.07
C ASP A 349 25.94 -10.09 -4.39
N TRP A 350 24.62 -9.97 -4.62
CA TRP A 350 24.07 -9.25 -5.76
C TRP A 350 24.53 -7.80 -5.82
N GLU A 351 24.40 -7.06 -4.71
CA GLU A 351 24.82 -5.66 -4.61
C GLU A 351 26.32 -5.48 -4.91
N THR A 352 27.17 -6.42 -4.48
CA THR A 352 28.60 -6.40 -4.83
C THR A 352 28.86 -6.71 -6.31
N SER A 353 28.03 -7.55 -6.94
CA SER A 353 28.18 -7.94 -8.35
C SER A 353 27.71 -6.88 -9.36
N LEU A 354 27.05 -5.81 -8.89
CA LEU A 354 26.50 -4.80 -9.78
C LEU A 354 27.57 -3.97 -10.49
N PRO A 355 27.44 -3.74 -11.82
CA PRO A 355 28.21 -2.75 -12.56
C PRO A 355 27.98 -1.33 -12.05
N ASP A 356 28.92 -0.42 -12.31
CA ASP A 356 28.86 0.97 -11.84
C ASP A 356 27.66 1.75 -12.38
N GLU A 357 27.17 1.43 -13.58
CA GLU A 357 25.98 2.07 -14.16
C GLU A 357 24.69 1.74 -13.39
N TRP A 358 24.69 0.59 -12.69
CA TRP A 358 23.57 0.19 -11.84
C TRP A 358 23.65 0.77 -10.44
N ARG A 359 24.79 1.36 -10.04
CA ARG A 359 24.97 1.86 -8.68
C ARG A 359 24.33 3.24 -8.51
N PRO A 360 23.68 3.51 -7.36
CA PRO A 360 23.22 4.86 -7.02
C PRO A 360 24.43 5.81 -6.96
N LYS A 361 24.29 7.01 -7.53
CA LYS A 361 25.32 8.04 -7.50
C LYS A 361 24.92 9.11 -6.49
N THR A 362 25.62 9.21 -5.36
CA THR A 362 25.39 10.30 -4.40
C THR A 362 25.92 11.61 -4.99
N VAL A 363 25.04 12.61 -5.13
CA VAL A 363 25.36 13.88 -5.81
C VAL A 363 25.28 15.09 -4.90
N ALA A 364 24.66 14.96 -3.74
CA ALA A 364 24.55 16.04 -2.77
C ALA A 364 24.40 15.50 -1.35
N TRP A 365 24.73 16.34 -0.37
CA TRP A 365 24.50 16.13 1.04
C TRP A 365 23.79 17.34 1.63
N VAL A 366 22.68 17.11 2.35
CA VAL A 366 21.84 18.16 2.92
C VAL A 366 21.91 18.10 4.44
N ASP A 367 22.55 19.09 5.06
CA ASP A 367 22.73 19.11 6.52
C ASP A 367 21.53 19.70 7.27
N GLN A 368 20.87 20.71 6.70
CA GLN A 368 19.75 21.41 7.34
C GLN A 368 18.57 21.62 6.39
N ILE A 369 17.37 21.64 6.98
CA ILE A 369 16.12 21.92 6.26
C ILE A 369 15.82 23.41 6.34
N PRO A 370 15.74 24.13 5.20
CA PRO A 370 15.29 25.51 5.18
C PRO A 370 13.88 25.64 5.80
N GLY A 371 13.73 26.52 6.80
CA GLY A 371 12.44 26.76 7.47
C GLY A 371 12.01 25.73 8.52
N GLY A 372 12.82 24.71 8.82
CA GLY A 372 12.66 23.81 9.97
C GLY A 372 11.47 22.82 9.93
N GLU A 373 10.52 22.97 9.01
CA GLU A 373 9.37 22.05 8.89
C GLU A 373 9.71 20.81 8.05
N ILE A 374 10.22 19.75 8.70
CA ILE A 374 10.62 18.52 8.02
C ILE A 374 9.51 17.83 7.21
N ALA A 375 8.24 17.94 7.62
CA ALA A 375 7.13 17.34 6.87
C ALA A 375 6.91 18.00 5.50
N LYS A 376 7.35 19.25 5.31
CA LYS A 376 7.22 19.98 4.03
C LYS A 376 8.49 19.90 3.19
N ALA A 377 9.62 19.54 3.79
CA ALA A 377 10.91 19.46 3.11
C ALA A 377 10.88 18.49 1.92
N GLU A 378 11.47 18.90 0.80
CA GLU A 378 11.62 18.03 -0.38
C GLU A 378 12.62 16.90 -0.16
N VAL A 379 13.63 17.17 0.69
CA VAL A 379 14.73 16.27 1.02
C VAL A 379 14.80 16.10 2.54
N CYS A 380 15.09 14.88 2.97
CA CYS A 380 15.42 14.60 4.37
C CYS A 380 16.92 14.85 4.59
N PRO A 381 17.35 15.38 5.75
CA PRO A 381 18.78 15.56 6.01
C PRO A 381 19.59 14.28 5.76
N GLY A 382 20.72 14.44 5.08
CA GLY A 382 21.58 13.35 4.62
C GLY A 382 21.84 13.39 3.12
N LYS A 383 22.25 12.25 2.56
CA LYS A 383 22.63 12.11 1.16
C LYS A 383 21.43 12.14 0.20
N VAL A 384 21.68 12.59 -1.02
CA VAL A 384 20.75 12.54 -2.16
C VAL A 384 21.39 11.72 -3.28
N ASP A 385 20.68 10.67 -3.69
CA ASP A 385 21.14 9.72 -4.70
C ASP A 385 20.42 9.91 -6.04
N MET A 386 21.17 9.79 -7.13
CA MET A 386 20.69 9.83 -8.51
C MET A 386 20.90 8.49 -9.21
N TYR A 387 20.10 8.27 -10.25
CA TYR A 387 20.07 7.03 -11.00
C TYR A 387 20.00 7.34 -12.49
N ASP A 388 20.51 6.42 -13.30
CA ASP A 388 20.49 6.55 -14.76
C ASP A 388 19.05 6.49 -15.29
N ASP A 389 18.17 5.69 -14.67
CA ASP A 389 16.74 5.69 -14.97
C ASP A 389 15.84 5.39 -13.74
N VAL A 390 14.54 5.70 -13.91
CA VAL A 390 13.52 5.54 -12.86
C VAL A 390 13.19 4.09 -12.52
N TRP A 391 13.38 3.17 -13.46
CA TRP A 391 13.18 1.75 -13.24
C TRP A 391 14.32 1.17 -12.37
N LEU A 392 15.57 1.59 -12.59
CA LEU A 392 16.71 1.25 -11.75
C LEU A 392 16.50 1.73 -10.31
N ALA A 393 16.13 3.01 -10.14
CA ALA A 393 15.80 3.57 -8.83
C ALA A 393 14.68 2.77 -8.13
N ASN A 394 13.65 2.38 -8.88
CA ASN A 394 12.56 1.57 -8.37
C ASN A 394 13.02 0.17 -7.94
N THR A 395 13.89 -0.49 -8.71
CA THR A 395 14.46 -1.81 -8.42
C THR A 395 15.28 -1.77 -7.12
N TRP A 396 16.13 -0.75 -6.96
CA TRP A 396 16.86 -0.52 -5.70
C TRP A 396 15.93 -0.37 -4.52
N ASN A 397 14.92 0.50 -4.62
CA ASN A 397 13.97 0.71 -3.53
C ASN A 397 13.18 -0.55 -3.18
N HIS A 398 12.79 -1.36 -4.17
CA HIS A 398 12.14 -2.65 -3.91
C HIS A 398 13.07 -3.64 -3.19
N SER A 399 14.33 -3.75 -3.62
CA SER A 399 15.32 -4.62 -2.96
C SER A 399 15.56 -4.20 -1.50
N ARG A 400 15.71 -2.90 -1.23
CA ARG A 400 15.92 -2.37 0.13
C ARG A 400 14.72 -2.63 1.04
N VAL A 401 13.50 -2.45 0.53
CA VAL A 401 12.28 -2.79 1.29
C VAL A 401 12.18 -4.29 1.57
N ALA A 402 12.55 -5.14 0.63
CA ALA A 402 12.59 -6.59 0.86
C ALA A 402 13.60 -6.98 1.94
N ARG A 403 14.78 -6.35 1.97
CA ARG A 403 15.80 -6.55 3.01
C ARG A 403 15.35 -6.07 4.40
N LEU A 404 14.57 -4.98 4.48
CA LEU A 404 13.89 -4.57 5.73
C LEU A 404 12.94 -5.69 6.21
N PHE A 405 12.22 -6.32 5.29
CA PHE A 405 11.33 -7.43 5.62
C PHE A 405 12.06 -8.71 6.02
N ILE A 406 13.19 -9.04 5.38
CA ILE A 406 14.05 -10.16 5.77
C ILE A 406 14.57 -9.94 7.20
N SER A 407 15.13 -8.76 7.47
CA SER A 407 15.61 -8.38 8.81
C SER A 407 14.49 -8.46 9.85
N GLY A 408 13.29 -7.99 9.52
CA GLY A 408 12.11 -8.14 10.37
C GLY A 408 11.75 -9.60 10.66
N SER A 409 11.86 -10.49 9.68
CA SER A 409 11.66 -11.93 9.86
C SER A 409 12.73 -12.57 10.74
N ILE A 410 14.01 -12.21 10.57
CA ILE A 410 15.13 -12.68 11.39
C ILE A 410 14.89 -12.30 12.87
N VAL A 411 14.61 -11.02 13.14
CA VAL A 411 14.39 -10.54 14.51
C VAL A 411 13.15 -11.20 15.14
N ARG A 412 12.10 -11.46 14.36
CA ARG A 412 10.92 -12.20 14.84
C ARG A 412 11.24 -13.63 15.24
N CYS A 413 12.01 -14.35 14.43
CA CYS A 413 12.48 -15.69 14.77
C CYS A 413 13.35 -15.64 16.04
N ALA A 414 14.32 -14.72 16.11
CA ALA A 414 15.17 -14.55 17.28
C ALA A 414 14.34 -14.28 18.55
N ALA A 415 13.35 -13.39 18.46
CA ALA A 415 12.45 -13.07 19.57
C ALA A 415 11.60 -14.27 20.02
N TRP A 416 11.14 -15.09 19.08
CA TRP A 416 10.39 -16.30 19.43
C TRP A 416 11.26 -17.33 20.15
N ILE A 417 12.51 -17.49 19.72
CA ILE A 417 13.49 -18.43 20.27
C ILE A 417 13.99 -17.96 21.65
N CYS A 418 14.34 -16.68 21.81
CA CYS A 418 14.93 -16.15 23.05
C CYS A 418 13.91 -15.88 24.15
N SER A 419 12.62 -15.77 23.81
CA SER A 419 11.55 -15.55 24.78
C SER A 419 11.74 -16.44 26.01
N PRO A 420 11.53 -15.94 27.24
CA PRO A 420 11.08 -14.59 27.59
C PRO A 420 12.21 -13.54 27.65
N VAL A 421 13.45 -13.88 27.29
CA VAL A 421 14.56 -12.92 27.23
C VAL A 421 14.26 -11.85 26.17
N ASP A 422 14.65 -10.60 26.44
CA ASP A 422 14.47 -9.52 25.48
C ASP A 422 15.32 -9.76 24.23
N TYR A 423 14.65 -9.87 23.09
CA TYR A 423 15.28 -10.07 21.79
C TYR A 423 16.25 -8.95 21.40
N ARG A 424 16.13 -7.77 22.02
CA ARG A 424 17.06 -6.66 21.79
C ARG A 424 18.48 -6.94 22.26
N THR A 425 18.67 -7.96 23.09
CA THR A 425 19.98 -8.42 23.55
C THR A 425 20.64 -9.41 22.57
N THR A 426 19.93 -9.83 21.53
CA THR A 426 20.44 -10.82 20.56
C THR A 426 21.37 -10.17 19.52
N PRO A 427 22.40 -10.89 19.03
CA PRO A 427 23.24 -10.39 17.95
C PRO A 427 22.46 -10.15 16.66
N GLU A 428 21.41 -10.94 16.39
CA GLU A 428 20.52 -10.79 15.24
C GLU A 428 19.83 -9.42 15.23
N TYR A 429 19.37 -8.95 16.41
CA TYR A 429 18.80 -7.62 16.54
C TYR A 429 19.85 -6.53 16.31
N ALA A 430 21.04 -6.65 16.92
CA ALA A 430 22.11 -5.68 16.75
C ALA A 430 22.56 -5.55 15.28
N GLN A 431 22.66 -6.67 14.56
CA GLN A 431 22.95 -6.68 13.12
C GLN A 431 21.82 -6.04 12.32
N SER A 432 20.57 -6.40 12.62
CA SER A 432 19.39 -5.85 11.92
C SER A 432 19.26 -4.35 12.12
N VAL A 433 19.58 -3.81 13.30
CA VAL A 433 19.57 -2.36 13.55
C VAL A 433 20.56 -1.63 12.65
N ARG A 434 21.82 -2.09 12.59
CA ARG A 434 22.84 -1.46 11.73
C ARG A 434 22.41 -1.46 10.26
N LEU A 435 22.07 -2.64 9.74
CA LEU A 435 21.64 -2.80 8.36
C LEU A 435 20.39 -1.97 8.03
N CYS A 436 19.35 -2.03 8.87
CA CYS A 436 18.09 -1.39 8.54
C CYS A 436 18.13 0.13 8.65
N VAL A 437 18.99 0.70 9.50
CA VAL A 437 19.21 2.16 9.54
C VAL A 437 19.82 2.65 8.23
N ASP A 438 20.80 1.90 7.69
CA ASP A 438 21.42 2.22 6.40
C ASP A 438 20.41 2.06 5.26
N LEU A 439 19.65 0.95 5.23
CA LEU A 439 18.59 0.74 4.23
C LEU A 439 17.51 1.83 4.25
N VAL A 440 17.09 2.29 5.43
CA VAL A 440 16.14 3.40 5.56
C VAL A 440 16.73 4.69 4.98
N THR A 441 17.99 4.99 5.31
CA THR A 441 18.71 6.16 4.81
C THR A 441 18.81 6.13 3.28
N ASP A 442 19.13 4.98 2.72
CA ASP A 442 19.26 4.74 1.29
C ASP A 442 17.93 4.83 0.54
N ILE A 443 16.84 4.32 1.12
CA ILE A 443 15.49 4.49 0.54
C ILE A 443 15.15 5.98 0.46
N ILE A 444 15.39 6.72 1.55
CA ILE A 444 15.12 8.16 1.64
C ILE A 444 15.94 8.94 0.60
N ALA A 445 17.22 8.60 0.45
CA ALA A 445 18.15 9.25 -0.47
C ALA A 445 17.71 9.20 -1.94
N GLY A 446 17.01 8.13 -2.35
CA GLY A 446 16.53 7.96 -3.73
C GLY A 446 15.16 8.59 -4.04
N ILE A 447 14.41 9.03 -3.03
CA ILE A 447 13.08 9.64 -3.24
C ILE A 447 13.14 10.96 -4.04
N PRO A 448 14.08 11.90 -3.79
CA PRO A 448 14.14 13.14 -4.55
C PRO A 448 14.26 12.90 -6.05
N TYR A 449 15.06 11.90 -6.48
CA TYR A 449 15.16 11.50 -7.88
C TYR A 449 13.80 11.05 -8.45
N HIS A 450 13.06 10.20 -7.74
CA HIS A 450 11.72 9.79 -8.18
C HIS A 450 10.73 10.96 -8.27
N LEU A 451 10.90 11.97 -7.42
CA LEU A 451 10.06 13.18 -7.38
C LEU A 451 10.59 14.34 -8.21
N GLY A 452 11.67 14.13 -8.97
CA GLY A 452 12.09 14.99 -10.08
C GLY A 452 13.37 15.76 -9.96
N TRP A 453 14.11 15.55 -8.89
CA TRP A 453 15.43 16.13 -8.79
C TRP A 453 16.34 15.51 -9.86
N ARG A 454 17.10 16.35 -10.55
CA ARG A 454 18.02 15.96 -11.62
C ARG A 454 19.31 16.76 -11.50
N VAL A 455 20.36 16.24 -12.12
CA VAL A 455 21.62 16.97 -12.33
C VAL A 455 21.53 17.62 -13.72
N GLY A 456 21.59 18.95 -13.77
CA GLY A 456 21.60 19.73 -15.01
C GLY A 456 22.91 19.55 -15.78
N SER A 457 22.95 19.99 -17.04
CA SER A 457 24.13 19.89 -17.92
C SER A 457 25.36 20.65 -17.40
N ASN A 458 25.16 21.65 -16.55
CA ASN A 458 26.19 22.40 -15.85
C ASN A 458 26.62 21.74 -14.51
N GLY A 459 26.14 20.52 -14.21
CA GLY A 459 26.40 19.83 -12.95
C GLY A 459 25.60 20.34 -11.76
N THR A 460 24.73 21.35 -11.94
CA THR A 460 23.92 21.88 -10.84
C THR A 460 22.70 21.02 -10.58
N LEU A 461 22.34 20.86 -9.31
CA LEU A 461 21.11 20.16 -8.93
C LEU A 461 19.90 21.02 -9.27
N THR A 462 19.09 20.56 -10.21
CA THR A 462 17.83 21.22 -10.57
C THR A 462 16.69 20.55 -9.83
N THR A 463 15.92 21.37 -9.11
CA THR A 463 14.63 20.95 -8.54
C THR A 463 13.57 20.88 -9.65
N PRO A 464 12.43 20.22 -9.42
CA PRO A 464 11.34 20.21 -10.39
C PRO A 464 10.84 21.64 -10.64
N GLY A 465 11.19 22.21 -11.80
CA GLY A 465 10.42 23.32 -12.37
C GLY A 465 9.03 22.79 -12.72
N ASP A 466 7.98 23.53 -12.34
CA ASP A 466 6.56 23.14 -12.37
C ASP A 466 6.26 21.79 -13.05
N LEU A 467 5.94 20.79 -12.23
CA LEU A 467 5.54 19.40 -12.59
C LEU A 467 4.34 19.31 -13.57
N ASN A 468 3.82 20.46 -14.01
CA ASN A 468 2.65 20.64 -14.83
C ASN A 468 2.97 21.05 -16.28
N SER A 469 4.24 21.23 -16.66
CA SER A 469 4.60 21.61 -18.03
C SER A 469 4.44 20.46 -19.03
N LEU A 470 3.53 20.64 -19.99
CA LEU A 470 3.29 19.76 -21.14
C LEU A 470 4.27 20.02 -22.30
N SER A 471 5.52 20.38 -22.00
CA SER A 471 6.47 20.73 -23.05
C SER A 471 6.93 19.49 -23.81
N THR A 472 6.64 19.50 -25.11
CA THR A 472 7.11 18.55 -26.13
C THR A 472 8.32 19.15 -26.83
N GLY A 473 9.50 18.57 -26.62
CA GLY A 473 10.75 19.02 -27.23
C GLY A 473 11.94 18.24 -26.69
N GLU A 474 12.43 17.29 -27.48
CA GLU A 474 13.76 16.65 -27.43
C GLU A 474 14.63 17.00 -26.19
N THR A 475 14.77 16.04 -25.26
CA THR A 475 15.41 16.08 -23.90
C THR A 475 14.49 16.12 -22.66
N PHE A 476 13.19 15.79 -22.79
CA PHE A 476 12.31 15.67 -21.61
C PHE A 476 12.56 14.42 -20.75
N SER A 477 13.27 14.57 -19.62
CA SER A 477 13.37 13.58 -18.54
C SER A 477 13.05 14.15 -17.14
N GLY A 478 12.05 15.01 -17.03
CA GLY A 478 11.42 15.37 -15.75
C GLY A 478 10.62 14.20 -15.16
N PRO A 479 10.32 14.18 -13.84
CA PRO A 479 9.63 13.05 -13.23
C PRO A 479 8.19 12.95 -13.74
N LYS A 480 7.92 11.87 -14.44
CA LYS A 480 6.57 11.37 -14.66
C LYS A 480 5.91 11.13 -13.30
N ALA A 481 4.64 11.49 -13.11
CA ALA A 481 3.91 11.19 -11.87
C ALA A 481 4.07 9.72 -11.40
N LEU A 482 4.34 8.79 -12.33
CA LEU A 482 4.79 7.42 -12.06
C LEU A 482 5.90 7.28 -11.00
N GLY A 483 6.87 8.20 -10.93
CA GLY A 483 7.90 8.19 -9.89
C GLY A 483 7.30 8.29 -8.49
N GLY A 484 6.28 9.14 -8.32
CA GLY A 484 5.51 9.22 -7.07
C GLY A 484 4.73 7.95 -6.77
N PHE A 485 4.23 7.24 -7.79
CA PHE A 485 3.60 5.93 -7.61
C PHE A 485 4.62 4.89 -7.09
N PHE A 486 5.83 4.86 -7.66
CA PHE A 486 6.91 3.99 -7.20
C PHE A 486 7.39 4.33 -5.78
N CYS A 487 7.26 5.57 -5.33
CA CYS A 487 7.58 5.97 -3.97
C CYS A 487 6.55 5.54 -2.91
N LEU A 488 5.31 5.18 -3.28
CA LEU A 488 4.26 4.91 -2.30
C LEU A 488 4.65 3.81 -1.31
N TRP A 489 5.13 2.69 -1.83
CA TRP A 489 5.48 1.53 -1.02
C TRP A 489 6.78 1.73 -0.19
N PRO A 490 7.90 2.24 -0.76
CA PRO A 490 9.09 2.54 0.01
C PRO A 490 8.87 3.59 1.12
N LEU A 491 8.13 4.67 0.85
CA LEU A 491 7.81 5.67 1.86
C LEU A 491 6.93 5.07 2.97
N PHE A 492 5.99 4.19 2.62
CA PHE A 492 5.20 3.46 3.61
C PHE A 492 6.06 2.52 4.46
N ALA A 493 7.04 1.83 3.87
CA ALA A 493 7.97 1.00 4.62
C ALA A 493 8.81 1.82 5.62
N VAL A 494 9.36 2.96 5.19
CA VAL A 494 10.08 3.91 6.07
C VAL A 494 9.17 4.42 7.19
N ASN A 495 7.95 4.86 6.87
CA ASN A 495 7.02 5.39 7.87
C ASN A 495 6.68 4.37 8.99
N ASN A 496 6.69 3.08 8.66
CA ASN A 496 6.28 2.01 9.56
C ASN A 496 7.45 1.21 10.18
N SER A 497 8.69 1.54 9.82
CA SER A 497 9.89 0.86 10.31
C SER A 497 10.26 1.30 11.73
N ASP A 498 10.59 0.35 12.60
CA ASP A 498 11.18 0.61 13.92
C ASP A 498 12.57 1.24 13.82
N TYR A 499 13.25 1.05 12.69
CA TYR A 499 14.61 1.52 12.45
C TYR A 499 14.67 2.97 11.93
N SER A 500 13.53 3.57 11.60
CA SER A 500 13.46 4.97 11.23
C SER A 500 13.45 5.88 12.45
N SER A 501 14.05 7.06 12.35
CA SER A 501 13.89 8.12 13.35
C SER A 501 12.51 8.79 13.25
N ASP A 502 12.08 9.53 14.28
CA ASP A 502 10.85 10.32 14.23
C ASP A 502 10.90 11.40 13.14
N SER A 503 12.08 11.98 12.94
CA SER A 503 12.39 12.94 11.88
C SER A 503 12.11 12.33 10.50
N GLN A 504 12.70 11.17 10.20
CA GLN A 504 12.51 10.45 8.94
C GLN A 504 11.06 10.00 8.72
N ARG A 505 10.36 9.54 9.76
CA ARG A 505 8.93 9.18 9.67
C ARG A 505 8.06 10.39 9.34
N ASN A 506 8.29 11.52 10.02
CA ASN A 506 7.56 12.75 9.77
C ASN A 506 7.80 13.26 8.34
N TRP A 507 9.04 13.17 7.86
CA TRP A 507 9.38 13.46 6.47
C TRP A 507 8.65 12.53 5.49
N ALA A 508 8.72 11.21 5.68
CA ALA A 508 8.10 10.22 4.79
C ALA A 508 6.58 10.40 4.72
N LYS A 509 5.94 10.64 5.86
CA LYS A 509 4.51 11.02 5.94
C LYS A 509 4.22 12.30 5.17
N GLY A 510 5.07 13.31 5.32
CA GLY A 510 5.03 14.56 4.56
C GLY A 510 5.08 14.35 3.05
N ARG A 511 6.00 13.50 2.57
CA ARG A 511 6.12 13.14 1.15
C ARG A 511 4.93 12.36 0.62
N LEU A 512 4.38 11.43 1.40
CA LEU A 512 3.12 10.75 1.03
C LEU A 512 1.95 11.74 0.90
N ASN A 513 1.83 12.72 1.80
CA ASN A 513 0.83 13.78 1.68
C ASN A 513 1.05 14.63 0.42
N TRP A 514 2.30 15.01 0.15
CA TRP A 514 2.66 15.79 -1.03
C TRP A 514 2.34 15.04 -2.33
N ILE A 515 2.63 13.74 -2.42
CA ILE A 515 2.26 12.90 -3.57
C ILE A 515 0.75 12.90 -3.76
N SER A 516 -0.02 12.80 -2.67
CA SER A 516 -1.48 12.83 -2.75
C SER A 516 -2.03 14.16 -3.24
N GLU A 517 -1.47 15.26 -2.75
CA GLU A 517 -1.96 16.61 -2.98
C GLU A 517 -1.52 17.17 -4.34
N ASN A 518 -0.30 16.87 -4.78
CA ASN A 518 0.30 17.45 -5.98
C ASN A 518 0.21 16.50 -7.19
N LEU A 519 0.43 15.20 -6.99
CA LEU A 519 0.32 14.20 -8.07
C LEU A 519 -1.08 13.57 -8.17
N GLY A 520 -1.95 13.84 -7.19
CA GLY A 520 -3.34 13.41 -7.22
C GLY A 520 -3.59 11.96 -6.79
N MET A 521 -2.57 11.26 -6.26
CA MET A 521 -2.71 9.86 -5.83
C MET A 521 -3.30 9.78 -4.43
N LYS A 522 -4.62 9.65 -4.30
CA LYS A 522 -5.31 9.63 -2.99
C LYS A 522 -4.84 8.50 -2.08
N HIS A 523 -4.39 7.38 -2.64
CA HIS A 523 -3.85 6.28 -1.85
C HIS A 523 -2.64 6.66 -0.99
N ALA A 524 -1.81 7.61 -1.43
CA ALA A 524 -0.69 8.11 -0.64
C ALA A 524 -1.15 8.73 0.70
N LYS A 525 -2.29 9.43 0.69
CA LYS A 525 -2.90 9.98 1.91
C LYS A 525 -3.35 8.88 2.86
N VAL A 526 -3.95 7.82 2.33
CA VAL A 526 -4.35 6.65 3.11
C VAL A 526 -3.13 6.02 3.79
N LEU A 527 -2.04 5.79 3.05
CA LEU A 527 -0.79 5.24 3.59
C LEU A 527 -0.17 6.13 4.68
N SER A 528 -0.24 7.46 4.51
CA SER A 528 0.27 8.43 5.50
C SER A 528 -0.48 8.40 6.85
N GLY A 529 -1.68 7.83 6.87
CA GLY A 529 -2.52 7.72 8.07
C GLY A 529 -2.07 6.63 9.04
N PHE A 530 -1.38 5.60 8.53
CA PHE A 530 -0.96 4.46 9.33
C PHE A 530 0.19 4.81 10.27
N GLN A 531 0.12 4.26 11.48
CA GLN A 531 1.13 4.41 12.53
C GLN A 531 1.57 3.02 13.01
N LEU A 532 2.13 2.23 12.09
CA LEU A 532 2.65 0.91 12.44
C LEU A 532 4.12 1.01 12.91
N ARG A 533 4.54 -0.02 13.63
CA ARG A 533 5.89 -0.18 14.18
C ARG A 533 6.34 -1.62 13.96
N LEU A 534 7.12 -1.82 12.90
CA LEU A 534 7.54 -3.13 12.42
C LEU A 534 9.05 -3.31 12.55
N PRO A 535 9.53 -4.45 13.07
CA PRO A 535 8.77 -5.67 13.38
C PRO A 535 8.14 -5.73 14.80
N SER A 536 8.38 -4.76 15.68
CA SER A 536 8.04 -4.86 17.12
C SER A 536 6.58 -5.13 17.43
N MET A 537 5.63 -4.54 16.70
CA MET A 537 4.19 -4.84 16.88
C MET A 537 3.86 -6.29 16.55
N ILE A 538 4.52 -6.87 15.54
CA ILE A 538 4.29 -8.26 15.15
C ILE A 538 4.98 -9.20 16.15
N ILE A 539 6.20 -8.89 16.59
CA ILE A 539 6.88 -9.64 17.66
C ILE A 539 5.99 -9.71 18.89
N ARG A 540 5.43 -8.58 19.30
CA ARG A 540 4.51 -8.50 20.43
C ARG A 540 3.30 -9.41 20.25
N ARG A 541 2.67 -9.41 19.06
CA ARG A 541 1.58 -10.35 18.74
C ARG A 541 2.04 -11.79 18.87
N ASP A 542 3.16 -12.14 18.26
CA ASP A 542 3.69 -13.52 18.27
C ASP A 542 3.93 -13.98 19.71
N CYS A 543 4.48 -13.13 20.58
CA CYS A 543 4.65 -13.41 22.01
C CYS A 543 3.32 -13.61 22.75
N MET A 544 2.27 -12.86 22.41
CA MET A 544 0.95 -12.98 23.04
C MET A 544 0.25 -14.31 22.76
N LEU A 545 0.62 -14.99 21.67
CA LEU A 545 0.02 -16.27 21.28
C LEU A 545 0.62 -17.47 22.04
N HIS A 546 1.70 -17.29 22.80
CA HIS A 546 2.47 -18.41 23.37
C HIS A 546 2.73 -18.30 24.88
N THR A 547 2.67 -19.44 25.57
CA THR A 547 3.14 -19.59 26.97
C THR A 547 4.67 -19.46 27.06
N PRO A 548 5.26 -18.92 28.14
CA PRO A 548 6.71 -18.79 28.29
C PRO A 548 7.43 -20.16 28.25
N PRO A 549 8.61 -20.29 27.62
CA PRO A 549 9.36 -21.55 27.58
C PRO A 549 10.07 -21.88 28.90
N SER A 550 10.41 -23.15 29.09
CA SER A 550 11.14 -23.64 30.26
C SER A 550 12.65 -23.37 30.19
N ALA A 551 13.33 -23.37 31.35
CA ALA A 551 14.77 -23.10 31.44
C ALA A 551 15.65 -24.06 30.61
N GLN A 552 15.26 -25.34 30.51
CA GLN A 552 15.96 -26.34 29.70
C GLN A 552 15.90 -26.04 28.20
N MET A 553 14.78 -25.48 27.73
CA MET A 553 14.60 -25.12 26.31
C MET A 553 15.46 -23.92 25.93
N ILE A 554 15.59 -22.94 26.84
CA ILE A 554 16.47 -21.78 26.67
C ILE A 554 17.93 -22.23 26.61
N ALA A 555 18.36 -23.11 27.53
CA ALA A 555 19.72 -23.66 27.54
C ALA A 555 20.06 -24.45 26.26
N ALA A 556 19.12 -25.23 25.73
CA ALA A 556 19.31 -25.97 24.48
C ALA A 556 19.38 -25.06 23.24
N ALA A 557 18.69 -23.92 23.24
CA ALA A 557 18.83 -22.91 22.19
C ALA A 557 20.21 -22.22 22.23
N ALA A 558 20.68 -21.87 23.43
CA ALA A 558 22.00 -21.29 23.63
C ALA A 558 23.14 -22.25 23.23
N ALA A 559 23.04 -23.53 23.58
CA ALA A 559 24.06 -24.54 23.23
C ALA A 559 24.16 -24.84 21.73
N ARG A 560 23.11 -24.56 20.94
CA ARG A 560 23.08 -24.78 19.48
C ARG A 560 23.59 -23.59 18.66
N GLY A 561 24.16 -22.58 19.31
CA GLY A 561 24.68 -21.39 18.66
C GLY A 561 23.60 -20.48 18.03
N ALA A 562 22.32 -20.66 18.39
CA ALA A 562 21.21 -19.84 17.88
C ALA A 562 21.22 -18.39 18.38
N PHE A 563 22.14 -18.07 19.29
CA PHE A 563 22.44 -16.72 19.81
C PHE A 563 23.92 -16.36 19.66
N SER A 564 24.68 -17.14 18.87
CA SER A 564 26.10 -16.91 18.66
C SER A 564 26.28 -16.14 17.34
N PRO A 565 27.07 -15.06 17.33
CA PRO A 565 27.26 -14.24 16.13
C PRO A 565 27.85 -15.06 14.98
N PRO A 566 27.63 -14.67 13.71
CA PRO A 566 28.41 -15.23 12.61
C PRO A 566 29.88 -14.91 12.86
N THR A 567 30.73 -15.94 12.94
CA THR A 567 32.18 -15.75 12.95
C THR A 567 32.56 -15.08 11.64
N SER A 568 32.88 -13.79 11.72
CA SER A 568 33.46 -13.04 10.62
C SER A 568 34.70 -13.75 10.11
N PHE A 569 34.78 -13.89 8.79
CA PHE A 569 35.97 -14.06 7.94
C PHE A 569 37.28 -14.34 8.68
N SER A 570 37.80 -15.56 8.52
CA SER A 570 39.17 -15.89 8.91
C SER A 570 40.17 -15.27 7.93
N PRO A 571 41.18 -14.50 8.39
CA PRO A 571 42.49 -14.54 7.78
C PRO A 571 43.27 -15.74 8.33
N VAL A 572 44.09 -16.29 7.45
CA VAL A 572 44.86 -17.53 7.57
C VAL A 572 45.90 -17.51 8.70
N SER A 573 45.88 -18.58 9.51
CA SER A 573 46.91 -19.25 10.34
C SER A 573 48.06 -18.50 11.03
N ASN A 574 48.28 -18.80 12.32
CA ASN A 574 49.39 -19.67 12.78
C ASN A 574 49.32 -20.06 14.28
N SER A 575 49.39 -21.38 14.55
CA SER A 575 50.03 -22.16 15.66
C SER A 575 50.26 -21.50 17.05
N THR A 576 50.10 -22.13 18.24
CA THR A 576 50.06 -23.53 18.74
C THR A 576 49.68 -23.51 20.25
N PRO A 577 49.36 -24.65 20.91
CA PRO A 577 48.57 -24.72 22.15
C PRO A 577 49.36 -25.06 23.43
N THR A 578 48.77 -24.79 24.61
CA THR A 578 49.15 -25.39 25.90
C THR A 578 47.94 -25.77 26.76
N SER A 579 47.66 -27.07 26.75
CA SER A 579 47.38 -28.01 27.87
C SER A 579 46.78 -27.60 29.23
N THR A 580 45.91 -28.52 29.70
CA THR A 580 45.69 -29.05 31.08
C THR A 580 44.96 -28.17 32.11
N SER A 581 44.14 -28.66 33.05
CA SER A 581 43.42 -29.92 33.31
C SER A 581 42.69 -29.77 34.67
N ASN A 582 41.54 -30.42 34.82
CA ASN A 582 41.08 -31.16 36.02
C ASN A 582 40.53 -30.46 37.31
N LEU A 583 39.39 -31.02 37.76
CA LEU A 583 39.05 -31.56 39.12
C LEU A 583 37.78 -31.03 39.83
N SER A 584 36.72 -31.85 39.72
CA SER A 584 35.91 -32.53 40.76
C SER A 584 35.66 -31.93 42.17
N SER A 585 34.35 -31.84 42.47
CA SER A 585 33.50 -32.05 43.69
C SER A 585 34.14 -32.54 45.02
N PRO A 586 33.49 -32.43 46.22
CA PRO A 586 32.27 -33.20 46.56
C PRO A 586 31.27 -32.61 47.60
N ILE A 587 30.26 -33.46 47.85
CA ILE A 587 28.99 -33.41 48.60
C ILE A 587 29.14 -33.49 50.14
N SER A 588 28.13 -33.01 50.88
CA SER A 588 27.77 -33.56 52.21
C SER A 588 26.27 -33.42 52.52
N VAL A 589 25.72 -34.49 53.13
CA VAL A 589 24.32 -34.77 53.54
C VAL A 589 24.32 -35.01 55.05
N ASP A 590 23.24 -34.65 55.79
CA ASP A 590 22.65 -35.49 56.87
C ASP A 590 21.31 -34.91 57.41
N PRO A 591 20.50 -35.61 58.26
CA PRO A 591 19.08 -35.86 57.96
C PRO A 591 18.14 -35.52 59.16
N ARG A 592 16.85 -35.80 59.01
CA ARG A 592 15.98 -36.44 60.04
C ARG A 592 14.55 -36.54 59.52
N GLY A 593 14.03 -37.76 59.47
CA GLY A 593 12.63 -38.06 59.20
C GLY A 593 11.79 -38.12 60.47
N ASN A 594 10.47 -38.06 60.29
CA ASN A 594 9.50 -38.89 61.01
C ASN A 594 8.12 -38.83 60.33
N THR A 595 7.52 -40.02 60.18
CA THR A 595 6.22 -40.34 59.57
C THR A 595 5.17 -40.62 60.64
N TRP A 596 3.91 -40.16 60.51
CA TRP A 596 2.72 -40.78 61.15
C TRP A 596 1.43 -40.44 60.36
N MET A 597 0.54 -41.43 60.19
CA MET A 597 -0.87 -41.37 59.74
C MET A 597 -1.67 -42.38 60.60
N PRO A 598 -2.97 -42.16 60.91
CA PRO A 598 -4.06 -42.72 60.08
C PRO A 598 -5.44 -41.95 60.03
N SER A 599 -6.32 -42.45 59.14
CA SER A 599 -7.63 -42.07 58.52
C SER A 599 -8.92 -41.83 59.41
N PRO A 600 -10.18 -41.75 58.88
CA PRO A 600 -10.87 -40.81 57.95
C PRO A 600 -12.29 -40.30 58.38
N SER A 601 -12.92 -39.37 57.59
CA SER A 601 -14.38 -39.03 57.38
C SER A 601 -14.81 -37.57 57.74
N PRO A 602 -15.93 -36.98 57.20
CA PRO A 602 -16.54 -36.90 55.85
C PRO A 602 -16.71 -35.40 55.37
N PRO A 603 -17.36 -35.06 54.23
CA PRO A 603 -17.09 -33.79 53.51
C PRO A 603 -17.98 -32.60 53.92
N LEU A 604 -17.40 -31.40 53.91
CA LEU A 604 -18.12 -30.12 53.97
C LEU A 604 -17.70 -29.22 52.80
N ALA A 605 -18.70 -28.70 52.11
CA ALA A 605 -18.58 -27.80 50.97
C ALA A 605 -17.83 -26.51 51.35
N GLY A 606 -16.80 -26.16 50.57
CA GLY A 606 -15.95 -24.99 50.79
C GLY A 606 -15.57 -24.30 49.49
N GLN A 607 -15.74 -22.99 49.49
CA GLN A 607 -15.53 -22.00 48.42
C GLN A 607 -14.28 -22.25 47.56
N TYR A 608 -14.46 -22.16 46.23
CA TYR A 608 -13.36 -22.09 45.26
C TYR A 608 -12.55 -20.80 45.47
N THR A 609 -11.58 -20.85 46.38
CA THR A 609 -10.47 -19.91 46.36
C THR A 609 -9.49 -20.40 45.31
N LEU A 610 -9.26 -19.57 44.28
CA LEU A 610 -8.25 -19.84 43.26
C LEU A 610 -6.92 -20.12 43.97
N ASN A 611 -6.26 -21.23 43.61
CA ASN A 611 -4.95 -21.52 44.19
C ASN A 611 -3.94 -20.40 43.82
N PRO A 612 -2.80 -20.27 44.53
CA PRO A 612 -1.84 -19.18 44.27
C PRO A 612 -1.35 -19.11 42.81
N LEU A 613 -1.32 -20.24 42.10
CA LEU A 613 -0.97 -20.31 40.68
C LEU A 613 -2.09 -19.70 39.81
N GLN A 614 -3.35 -20.06 40.09
CA GLN A 614 -4.53 -19.54 39.41
C GLN A 614 -4.76 -18.05 39.69
N GLN A 615 -4.43 -17.57 40.89
CA GLN A 615 -4.43 -16.14 41.21
C GLN A 615 -3.33 -15.39 40.44
N ARG A 616 -2.14 -15.98 40.31
CA ARG A 616 -1.05 -15.42 39.52
C ARG A 616 -1.40 -15.38 38.02
N GLU A 617 -2.03 -16.42 37.51
CA GLU A 617 -2.55 -16.47 36.14
C GLU A 617 -3.68 -15.45 35.90
N ALA A 618 -4.58 -15.28 36.87
CA ALA A 618 -5.66 -14.29 36.79
C ALA A 618 -5.11 -12.86 36.80
N MET A 619 -4.16 -12.56 37.69
CA MET A 619 -3.48 -11.25 37.73
C MET A 619 -2.67 -10.99 36.44
N GLN A 620 -2.03 -12.02 35.87
CA GLN A 620 -1.34 -11.90 34.59
C GLN A 620 -2.31 -11.66 33.43
N ARG A 621 -3.47 -12.35 33.40
CA ARG A 621 -4.52 -12.10 32.41
C ARG A 621 -5.09 -10.69 32.52
N GLU A 622 -5.34 -10.21 33.73
CA GLU A 622 -5.87 -8.86 33.97
C GLU A 622 -4.85 -7.77 33.61
N ALA A 623 -3.58 -7.96 34.00
CA ALA A 623 -2.49 -7.07 33.59
C ALA A 623 -2.33 -7.03 32.06
N TRP A 624 -2.47 -8.19 31.41
CA TRP A 624 -2.42 -8.33 29.96
C TRP A 624 -3.60 -7.64 29.26
N GLU A 625 -4.83 -7.79 29.77
CA GLU A 625 -6.01 -7.09 29.24
C GLU A 625 -5.90 -5.57 29.40
N LYS A 626 -5.35 -5.11 30.52
CA LYS A 626 -5.13 -3.69 30.77
C LYS A 626 -4.07 -3.09 29.85
N GLU A 627 -2.98 -3.81 29.60
CA GLU A 627 -1.92 -3.38 28.67
C GLU A 627 -2.40 -3.42 27.21
N ARG A 628 -3.11 -4.48 26.80
CA ARG A 628 -3.77 -4.57 25.49
C ARG A 628 -4.70 -3.39 25.27
N THR A 629 -5.57 -3.08 26.23
CA THR A 629 -6.51 -1.96 26.14
C THR A 629 -5.78 -0.62 26.09
N SER A 630 -4.71 -0.44 26.86
CA SER A 630 -3.89 0.78 26.83
C SER A 630 -3.23 1.01 25.47
N LEU A 631 -2.78 -0.04 24.80
CA LEU A 631 -2.11 0.07 23.50
C LEU A 631 -3.08 0.23 22.36
N LEU A 632 -4.23 -0.44 22.43
CA LEU A 632 -5.35 -0.18 21.54
C LEU A 632 -5.78 1.29 21.65
N LYS A 633 -5.86 1.85 22.87
CA LYS A 633 -6.17 3.26 23.09
C LYS A 633 -5.08 4.22 22.58
N LYS A 634 -3.80 3.85 22.70
CA LYS A 634 -2.68 4.63 22.16
C LYS A 634 -2.62 4.57 20.62
N ALA A 635 -3.00 3.45 20.03
CA ALA A 635 -3.08 3.26 18.58
C ALA A 635 -4.36 3.84 17.97
N SER A 636 -5.45 3.96 18.74
CA SER A 636 -6.77 4.39 18.26
C SER A 636 -6.97 5.91 18.20
N ASN A 637 -5.91 6.70 18.01
CA ASN A 637 -6.10 8.11 17.66
C ASN A 637 -6.66 8.17 16.21
N SER A 638 -7.99 8.17 16.10
CA SER A 638 -8.85 8.31 14.90
C SER A 638 -8.85 7.23 13.82
N GLN A 639 -8.01 6.18 13.86
CA GLN A 639 -7.90 5.19 12.76
C GLN A 639 -8.10 3.72 13.15
N GLY A 640 -8.68 3.44 14.32
CA GLY A 640 -8.83 2.10 14.91
C GLY A 640 -9.27 1.01 13.94
N ASP A 641 -10.41 1.16 13.25
CA ASP A 641 -10.99 0.11 12.40
C ASP A 641 -10.24 -0.17 11.10
N SER A 642 -9.52 0.81 10.55
CA SER A 642 -8.72 0.63 9.32
C SER A 642 -7.37 0.04 9.64
N VAL A 643 -6.76 0.47 10.73
CA VAL A 643 -5.59 -0.19 11.31
C VAL A 643 -5.98 -1.60 11.76
N GLU A 644 -7.15 -1.81 12.36
CA GLU A 644 -7.65 -3.13 12.75
C GLU A 644 -8.00 -4.01 11.56
N ARG A 645 -8.54 -3.48 10.45
CA ARG A 645 -8.73 -4.27 9.21
C ARG A 645 -7.41 -4.58 8.52
N LEU A 646 -6.44 -3.67 8.53
CA LEU A 646 -5.12 -3.93 7.97
C LEU A 646 -4.34 -4.91 8.83
N ILE A 647 -4.35 -4.71 10.15
CA ILE A 647 -3.86 -5.65 11.16
C ILE A 647 -4.58 -6.97 10.96
N ARG A 648 -5.92 -7.07 10.98
CA ARG A 648 -6.64 -8.33 10.69
C ARG A 648 -6.28 -8.92 9.33
N ALA A 649 -6.11 -8.16 8.25
CA ALA A 649 -5.66 -8.71 6.96
C ALA A 649 -4.20 -9.20 7.00
N TYR A 650 -3.37 -8.59 7.85
CA TYR A 650 -1.98 -8.93 8.12
C TYR A 650 -1.82 -9.99 9.24
N LEU A 651 -2.86 -10.21 10.05
CA LEU A 651 -2.91 -11.08 11.24
C LEU A 651 -3.83 -12.29 11.05
N ALA A 652 -4.75 -12.28 10.08
CA ALA A 652 -5.68 -13.37 9.75
C ALA A 652 -5.18 -14.22 8.57
N VAL A 653 -3.88 -14.15 8.27
CA VAL A 653 -3.17 -15.11 7.41
C VAL A 653 -2.04 -15.74 8.20
#